data_AF-A0A925YW03-F1
#
_entry.id   AF-A0A925YW03-F1
#
_cell.length_a   1.000
_cell.length_b   1.000
_cell.length_c   1.000
_cell.angle_alpha   90.00
_cell.angle_beta   90.00
_cell.angle_gamma   90.00
#
_symmetry.space_group_name_H-M   'P 1'
#
loop_
_entity.id
_entity.type
_entity.pdbx_description
1 polymer ?
#
loop_
_entity_poly.entity_id
_entity_poly.type
_entity_poly.pdbx_seq_one_letter_code
_entity_poly.pdbx_strand_id
1 'polypeptide(L)'
;MQFTKRLPFFFLLIPALLHAQPQPKVLFSHGLSAARESSAAQVPNGARSFSGGQSANALQPMAVKNYRVLAVMVQFQPDTDTRTNGNGQFGGLTYLNNRTDIIDPLPHDRAYFERKLTFLKNYYQTASDSQVVIAYDVPSAVYTLPKKMSDYAPDRNSTDNRRLAEMLQDVWQTVDAQSPEIDFSQYQAFTVFHAGVGRDVNLVASTGVDLQPLDLPSLYFSLTSLKTYFGSTFEGFAVDNGAVKIQTSAIIPETESRELDAIGGKVLLELSINGLIAASFGSYLGLPDLFNTQTGASGIGRFGLADGEGIFNYNGILPPEPSAWERTYLGWTVATEVSSIDAALSLPAVGLHQKASPVIYKVPISSKEYFLIENRNRNAKGTGVTLTTFLNGATSTRTFTKDEDNFSFTSTSGLDGDIIQSDNYDWTIPAGSVNEKTLDGGILIWHIDETIIEANLASNTVNTGKPRGVFLLEADGIQDIGQSYDIQNAGNGTQAGTPLDFFSADNVIALYGTASGTLKLFPRTQLIDGTTFPNTRSNANAETKLVFKQFSTIAPTMSVRITRGDDVVKVINGFPVNLATSFDIRAGITAFKTGISYRLLANTSTDSVRSILTDGTALISESLANRAQAKVTSTASANFLVKDSSITLVQTVSPFNTFTTNVGSRITTTTGVDANNGRVVVGTAIGNSISLTSDSLKAFPPLPRSQNKIVTLVDGLAVAEDGNNLNLNLAGRTITAAVGGFSESNGLPKRRLSYAFLTKEKDLIILYQTGETKIVPVPCVNEIKSSPAIADLEHRGEPAIIITADDKIFAYNEEGNLITNFPIAVNSALPINASPIVADVDGDTFEDIIVQTQDGRLMAFDRNRKNLFTLAIAQGTETTPTVVPSLGGTGLYLFSVDKAGLLQGFELPRASQNIAWGSLYADNLNSNAYKPQKTANNVPVVINELMPEQRVYNWPNPAKSQTNFRFYLKESAGITIKVFELTGRKVWETSLQGTGGIDNEVAWNLASVQSGVYYAVVTAQGSSTATVKLKVAVVK
;
A
#
# COMPACT_ATOMS: atom_id res chain seq x y z
N MET A 1 58.69 4.06 1.66
CA MET A 1 59.02 3.24 0.47
C MET A 1 58.26 1.92 0.57
N GLN A 2 57.87 1.32 -0.56
CA GLN A 2 57.28 -0.02 -0.69
C GLN A 2 58.36 -1.10 -0.36
N PHE A 3 58.13 -2.41 -0.13
CA PHE A 3 57.16 -3.36 -0.73
C PHE A 3 56.85 -4.59 0.18
N THR A 4 55.59 -5.04 0.15
CA THR A 4 55.03 -6.43 0.26
C THR A 4 55.84 -7.64 0.81
N LYS A 5 55.22 -8.46 1.68
CA LYS A 5 54.73 -9.86 1.38
C LYS A 5 53.91 -10.49 2.53
N ARG A 6 53.34 -11.70 2.30
CA ARG A 6 52.19 -12.34 3.00
C ARG A 6 52.55 -13.28 4.19
N LEU A 7 51.52 -13.57 5.01
CA LEU A 7 51.18 -14.69 5.95
C LEU A 7 52.05 -16.00 5.96
N PRO A 8 52.03 -16.88 7.02
CA PRO A 8 50.83 -17.31 7.78
C PRO A 8 50.92 -17.71 9.31
N PHE A 9 49.73 -17.94 9.90
CA PHE A 9 49.30 -18.85 11.01
C PHE A 9 50.25 -19.45 12.07
N PHE A 10 49.84 -19.40 13.35
CA PHE A 10 49.60 -20.54 14.29
C PHE A 10 49.18 -20.06 15.70
N PHE A 11 48.26 -20.74 16.42
CA PHE A 11 48.17 -20.68 17.89
C PHE A 11 47.44 -21.91 18.49
N LEU A 12 47.75 -22.24 19.76
CA LEU A 12 47.40 -23.49 20.47
C LEU A 12 47.12 -23.23 21.98
N LEU A 13 46.35 -24.14 22.61
CA LEU A 13 45.65 -24.19 23.92
C LEU A 13 46.23 -23.57 25.26
N ILE A 14 45.37 -22.87 26.06
CA ILE A 14 44.71 -23.18 27.39
C ILE A 14 45.55 -23.89 28.54
N PRO A 15 45.32 -23.81 29.91
CA PRO A 15 44.79 -22.82 30.92
C PRO A 15 45.61 -22.69 32.29
N ALA A 16 45.14 -21.91 33.33
CA ALA A 16 44.98 -22.33 34.78
C ALA A 16 44.68 -21.24 35.89
N LEU A 17 43.61 -21.46 36.70
CA LEU A 17 43.31 -21.21 38.17
C LEU A 17 43.86 -20.03 39.05
N LEU A 18 42.98 -19.29 39.80
CA LEU A 18 42.70 -19.40 41.28
C LEU A 18 41.69 -18.33 41.86
N HIS A 19 41.33 -18.42 43.16
CA HIS A 19 40.08 -17.93 43.82
C HIS A 19 40.13 -16.59 44.62
N ALA A 20 39.00 -15.86 44.72
CA ALA A 20 38.44 -15.20 45.95
C ALA A 20 37.04 -14.54 45.72
N GLN A 21 36.23 -14.34 46.79
CA GLN A 21 34.86 -13.75 46.84
C GLN A 21 34.79 -12.75 48.04
N PRO A 22 33.75 -11.89 48.25
CA PRO A 22 32.45 -11.75 47.56
C PRO A 22 32.00 -10.29 47.21
N GLN A 23 30.74 -10.15 46.76
CA GLN A 23 29.87 -8.95 46.60
C GLN A 23 29.66 -8.43 45.15
N PRO A 24 28.45 -7.91 44.83
CA PRO A 24 27.79 -8.28 43.57
C PRO A 24 27.98 -7.28 42.44
N LYS A 25 28.13 -7.80 41.22
CA LYS A 25 27.92 -7.06 39.97
C LYS A 25 27.24 -7.95 38.94
N VAL A 26 26.17 -7.42 38.34
CA VAL A 26 25.52 -7.99 37.17
C VAL A 26 26.55 -8.05 36.03
N LEU A 27 26.81 -9.26 35.55
CA LEU A 27 27.67 -9.55 34.41
C LEU A 27 26.86 -10.40 33.43
N PHE A 28 26.53 -9.85 32.27
CA PHE A 28 26.23 -10.66 31.10
C PHE A 28 27.54 -11.31 30.63
N SER A 29 27.89 -12.44 31.25
CA SER A 29 29.02 -13.28 30.82
C SER A 29 28.51 -14.40 29.90
N HIS A 30 28.33 -14.09 28.60
CA HIS A 30 28.39 -15.12 27.58
C HIS A 30 29.86 -15.47 27.36
N GLY A 31 30.27 -16.65 27.82
CA GLY A 31 31.68 -16.98 27.90
C GLY A 31 32.03 -18.28 28.58
N LEU A 32 31.27 -19.37 28.37
CA LEU A 32 31.72 -20.77 28.51
C LEU A 32 30.67 -21.80 28.01
N SER A 33 30.24 -21.68 26.75
CA SER A 33 29.35 -22.64 26.06
C SER A 33 29.70 -22.83 24.58
N ALA A 34 30.95 -22.53 24.19
CA ALA A 34 31.48 -22.53 22.81
C ALA A 34 31.61 -23.92 22.14
N ALA A 35 30.65 -24.82 22.41
CA ALA A 35 30.47 -26.12 21.79
C ALA A 35 28.98 -26.56 21.69
N ARG A 36 27.99 -25.72 22.07
CA ARG A 36 26.56 -26.10 22.03
C ARG A 36 25.55 -25.04 21.57
N GLU A 37 25.96 -23.81 21.23
CA GLU A 37 25.06 -22.75 20.77
C GLU A 37 25.13 -22.54 19.23
N SER A 38 24.81 -23.58 18.47
CA SER A 38 24.73 -23.50 17.00
C SER A 38 23.60 -24.37 16.38
N SER A 39 22.57 -24.70 17.16
CA SER A 39 21.49 -25.60 16.75
C SER A 39 20.07 -25.03 16.94
N ALA A 40 19.93 -23.72 17.12
CA ALA A 40 18.66 -23.07 16.78
C ALA A 40 18.51 -23.14 15.26
N ALA A 41 17.51 -23.87 14.78
CA ALA A 41 17.27 -24.10 13.36
C ALA A 41 16.84 -22.79 12.65
N GLN A 42 17.81 -21.98 12.21
CA GLN A 42 17.55 -20.91 11.25
C GLN A 42 16.91 -21.53 10.02
N VAL A 43 15.78 -20.98 9.55
CA VAL A 43 15.16 -21.38 8.29
C VAL A 43 15.92 -20.72 7.13
N PRO A 44 16.67 -21.46 6.29
CA PRO A 44 17.60 -20.83 5.34
C PRO A 44 17.23 -21.07 3.88
N ASN A 45 17.31 -19.99 3.08
CA ASN A 45 17.73 -20.01 1.67
C ASN A 45 17.23 -21.20 0.85
N GLY A 46 15.90 -21.29 0.71
CA GLY A 46 15.26 -22.34 -0.09
C GLY A 46 13.88 -22.80 0.36
N ALA A 47 13.25 -22.19 1.37
CA ALA A 47 11.87 -22.52 1.74
C ALA A 47 10.93 -22.25 0.55
N ARG A 48 10.24 -23.31 0.09
CA ARG A 48 9.46 -23.31 -1.15
C ARG A 48 7.99 -23.03 -0.85
N SER A 49 7.41 -22.19 -1.69
CA SER A 49 5.98 -21.80 -1.70
C SER A 49 5.00 -22.93 -1.34
N PHE A 50 4.15 -22.66 -0.35
CA PHE A 50 3.09 -23.54 0.15
C PHE A 50 1.69 -23.30 -0.42
N SER A 51 1.46 -22.49 -1.48
CA SER A 51 0.16 -22.52 -2.20
C SER A 51 0.19 -21.83 -3.57
N GLY A 52 -0.84 -22.10 -4.39
CA GLY A 52 -1.13 -21.38 -5.63
C GLY A 52 -2.58 -20.88 -5.59
N GLY A 53 -2.80 -19.61 -5.92
CA GLY A 53 -3.97 -18.90 -5.38
C GLY A 53 -5.34 -19.15 -6.02
N GLN A 54 -6.33 -18.49 -5.41
CA GLN A 54 -7.66 -18.21 -5.95
C GLN A 54 -8.17 -16.82 -5.50
N SER A 55 -9.24 -16.37 -6.16
CA SER A 55 -9.77 -15.01 -6.15
C SER A 55 -10.69 -14.67 -4.97
N ALA A 56 -10.60 -13.44 -4.47
CA ALA A 56 -11.49 -12.89 -3.46
C ALA A 56 -12.96 -12.76 -3.91
N ASN A 57 -13.88 -13.22 -3.07
CA ASN A 57 -15.30 -12.84 -3.05
C ASN A 57 -15.66 -12.40 -1.62
N ALA A 58 -16.45 -11.35 -1.48
CA ALA A 58 -16.69 -10.67 -0.21
C ALA A 58 -17.36 -11.58 0.84
N LEU A 59 -16.79 -11.61 2.06
CA LEU A 59 -17.25 -12.44 3.16
C LEU A 59 -18.51 -11.87 3.83
N GLN A 60 -19.60 -12.64 3.78
CA GLN A 60 -20.62 -12.62 4.83
C GLN A 60 -20.11 -13.49 5.99
N PRO A 61 -20.40 -13.15 7.27
CA PRO A 61 -20.06 -14.02 8.39
C PRO A 61 -20.86 -15.33 8.30
N MET A 62 -20.19 -16.47 8.23
CA MET A 62 -20.82 -17.79 8.24
C MET A 62 -20.12 -18.75 9.19
N ALA A 63 -20.96 -19.47 9.95
CA ALA A 63 -20.85 -20.79 10.57
C ALA A 63 -19.48 -21.35 10.98
N VAL A 64 -19.47 -22.06 12.12
CA VAL A 64 -18.40 -23.01 12.49
C VAL A 64 -18.11 -23.93 11.29
N LYS A 65 -16.87 -23.91 10.82
CA LYS A 65 -16.41 -24.72 9.69
C LYS A 65 -15.88 -26.05 10.25
N ASN A 66 -16.66 -27.10 10.03
CA ASN A 66 -16.26 -28.47 10.31
C ASN A 66 -15.47 -29.00 9.11
N TYR A 67 -14.25 -29.46 9.36
CA TYR A 67 -13.38 -30.08 8.36
C TYR A 67 -13.08 -31.53 8.76
N ARG A 68 -13.02 -32.42 7.77
CA ARG A 68 -12.53 -33.79 7.93
C ARG A 68 -11.27 -34.00 7.10
N VAL A 69 -10.20 -34.40 7.78
CA VAL A 69 -8.88 -34.68 7.19
C VAL A 69 -8.72 -36.18 6.96
N LEU A 70 -8.45 -36.60 5.72
CA LEU A 70 -7.91 -37.93 5.47
C LEU A 70 -6.38 -37.84 5.49
N ALA A 71 -5.73 -38.57 6.39
CA ALA A 71 -4.28 -38.66 6.40
C ALA A 71 -3.81 -40.10 6.15
N VAL A 72 -2.93 -40.30 5.18
CA VAL A 72 -2.44 -41.62 4.79
C VAL A 72 -0.96 -41.78 5.11
N MET A 73 -0.58 -42.96 5.61
CA MET A 73 0.82 -43.35 5.83
C MET A 73 1.38 -43.99 4.56
N VAL A 74 2.47 -43.42 4.03
CA VAL A 74 3.05 -43.80 2.75
C VAL A 74 4.54 -44.10 2.91
N GLN A 75 4.98 -45.19 2.29
CA GLN A 75 6.38 -45.60 2.26
C GLN A 75 6.83 -45.93 0.83
N PHE A 76 8.12 -46.07 0.63
CA PHE A 76 8.77 -46.21 -0.68
C PHE A 76 9.34 -47.61 -0.87
N GLN A 77 9.80 -47.95 -2.08
CA GLN A 77 10.58 -49.17 -2.28
C GLN A 77 11.85 -49.13 -1.41
N PRO A 78 12.15 -50.17 -0.60
CA PRO A 78 13.31 -50.16 0.28
C PRO A 78 14.63 -49.95 -0.46
N ASP A 79 15.51 -49.13 0.12
CA ASP A 79 16.82 -48.85 -0.44
C ASP A 79 17.92 -48.60 0.62
N THR A 80 19.12 -48.22 0.15
CA THR A 80 20.32 -47.94 0.96
C THR A 80 20.99 -46.65 0.49
N ASP A 81 20.23 -45.70 -0.06
CA ASP A 81 20.74 -44.43 -0.58
C ASP A 81 21.06 -43.47 0.56
N THR A 82 22.35 -43.31 0.89
CA THR A 82 22.81 -42.42 1.97
C THR A 82 22.52 -40.93 1.76
N ARG A 83 21.92 -40.54 0.61
CA ARG A 83 21.45 -39.19 0.30
C ARG A 83 20.03 -38.90 0.80
N THR A 84 19.36 -39.89 1.40
CA THR A 84 18.12 -39.76 2.16
C THR A 84 18.34 -40.22 3.60
N ASN A 85 17.44 -39.83 4.51
CA ASN A 85 17.40 -40.32 5.88
C ASN A 85 16.45 -41.53 6.01
N GLY A 86 17.01 -42.68 6.38
CA GLY A 86 16.29 -43.94 6.54
C GLY A 86 16.53 -44.91 5.38
N ASN A 87 15.59 -45.81 5.14
CA ASN A 87 15.64 -46.81 4.05
C ASN A 87 14.36 -46.79 3.19
N GLY A 88 13.55 -45.74 3.29
CA GLY A 88 12.25 -45.61 2.62
C GLY A 88 11.08 -46.34 3.30
N GLN A 89 11.24 -46.89 4.51
CA GLN A 89 10.18 -47.56 5.28
C GLN A 89 9.96 -46.87 6.64
N PHE A 90 8.74 -46.91 7.17
CA PHE A 90 8.48 -46.49 8.56
C PHE A 90 9.27 -47.36 9.54
N GLY A 91 9.86 -46.76 10.56
CA GLY A 91 10.82 -47.45 11.43
C GLY A 91 12.19 -47.73 10.78
N GLY A 92 12.44 -47.23 9.56
CA GLY A 92 13.75 -47.24 8.90
C GLY A 92 14.80 -46.33 9.56
N LEU A 93 14.36 -45.41 10.42
CA LEU A 93 15.20 -44.44 11.14
C LEU A 93 15.88 -45.09 12.35
N THR A 94 16.78 -46.04 12.10
CA THR A 94 17.38 -46.90 13.14
C THR A 94 18.12 -46.17 14.26
N TYR A 95 18.51 -44.91 14.06
CA TYR A 95 19.14 -44.06 15.07
C TYR A 95 18.17 -43.55 16.15
N LEU A 96 16.86 -43.62 15.93
CA LEU A 96 15.82 -43.32 16.93
C LEU A 96 15.51 -44.54 17.83
N ASN A 97 15.99 -45.74 17.47
CA ASN A 97 15.71 -46.95 18.24
C ASN A 97 16.23 -46.86 19.69
N ASN A 98 15.38 -47.23 20.64
CA ASN A 98 15.63 -47.19 22.09
C ASN A 98 15.80 -45.79 22.70
N ARG A 99 15.52 -44.71 21.96
CA ARG A 99 15.39 -43.36 22.54
C ARG A 99 13.96 -43.18 23.04
N THR A 100 13.80 -42.95 24.34
CA THR A 100 12.48 -42.82 25.00
C THR A 100 12.33 -41.54 25.82
N ASP A 101 13.44 -40.82 25.93
CA ASP A 101 13.74 -39.56 26.61
C ASP A 101 13.99 -38.46 25.56
N ILE A 102 13.09 -38.40 24.57
CA ILE A 102 13.08 -37.43 23.47
C ILE A 102 11.63 -37.03 23.18
N ILE A 103 11.46 -35.89 22.51
CA ILE A 103 10.17 -35.56 21.88
C ILE A 103 9.88 -36.55 20.72
N ASP A 104 8.60 -36.81 20.48
CA ASP A 104 8.12 -37.63 19.35
C ASP A 104 8.86 -38.99 19.20
N PRO A 105 8.96 -39.83 20.25
CA PRO A 105 9.69 -41.09 20.23
C PRO A 105 8.99 -42.16 19.38
N LEU A 106 9.75 -43.18 18.97
CA LEU A 106 9.21 -44.35 18.27
C LEU A 106 8.21 -45.15 19.16
N PRO A 107 7.22 -45.84 18.57
CA PRO A 107 7.00 -46.04 17.13
C PRO A 107 6.21 -44.90 16.46
N HIS A 108 6.64 -44.52 15.25
CA HIS A 108 5.90 -43.62 14.35
C HIS A 108 4.85 -44.40 13.54
N ASP A 109 3.90 -44.99 14.26
CA ASP A 109 2.79 -45.76 13.71
C ASP A 109 1.53 -44.91 13.49
N ARG A 110 0.42 -45.55 13.10
CA ARG A 110 -0.90 -44.90 12.97
C ARG A 110 -1.27 -44.07 14.20
N ALA A 111 -1.04 -44.58 15.41
CA ALA A 111 -1.44 -43.90 16.63
C ALA A 111 -0.58 -42.66 16.87
N TYR A 112 0.69 -42.65 16.46
CA TYR A 112 1.52 -41.43 16.43
C TYR A 112 0.92 -40.37 15.51
N PHE A 113 0.57 -40.70 14.27
CA PHE A 113 -0.05 -39.72 13.36
C PHE A 113 -1.44 -39.26 13.82
N GLU A 114 -2.25 -40.12 14.45
CA GLU A 114 -3.50 -39.73 15.11
C GLU A 114 -3.26 -38.72 16.27
N ARG A 115 -2.15 -38.84 17.01
CA ARG A 115 -1.74 -37.86 18.04
C ARG A 115 -1.28 -36.54 17.43
N LYS A 116 -0.61 -36.56 16.28
CA LYS A 116 -0.27 -35.34 15.51
C LYS A 116 -1.50 -34.62 14.97
N LEU A 117 -2.51 -35.36 14.52
CA LEU A 117 -3.79 -34.79 14.12
C LEU A 117 -4.65 -34.34 15.32
N THR A 118 -4.48 -34.96 16.49
CA THR A 118 -5.01 -34.45 17.77
C THR A 118 -4.43 -33.08 18.09
N PHE A 119 -3.12 -32.89 17.93
CA PHE A 119 -2.47 -31.58 18.09
C PHE A 119 -3.03 -30.55 17.11
N LEU A 120 -3.10 -30.88 15.82
CA LEU A 120 -3.65 -30.01 14.78
C LEU A 120 -5.07 -29.54 15.14
N LYS A 121 -5.93 -30.48 15.55
CA LYS A 121 -7.30 -30.20 15.99
C LYS A 121 -7.32 -29.23 17.17
N ASN A 122 -6.54 -29.50 18.22
CA ASN A 122 -6.50 -28.69 19.44
C ASN A 122 -5.95 -27.28 19.18
N TYR A 123 -4.94 -27.17 18.31
CA TYR A 123 -4.38 -25.89 17.87
C TYR A 123 -5.44 -25.03 17.18
N TYR A 124 -6.07 -25.52 16.11
CA TYR A 124 -7.09 -24.74 15.38
C TYR A 124 -8.35 -24.47 16.21
N GLN A 125 -8.75 -25.40 17.07
CA GLN A 125 -9.89 -25.19 17.97
C GLN A 125 -9.62 -24.09 19.02
N THR A 126 -8.36 -23.85 19.37
CA THR A 126 -7.90 -22.77 20.25
C THR A 126 -7.72 -21.46 19.48
N ALA A 127 -6.84 -21.42 18.48
CA ALA A 127 -6.47 -20.21 17.73
C ALA A 127 -7.62 -19.55 16.92
N SER A 128 -8.69 -20.30 16.65
CA SER A 128 -9.90 -19.79 15.97
C SER A 128 -11.08 -19.52 16.93
N ASP A 129 -10.89 -19.62 18.24
CA ASP A 129 -11.95 -19.59 19.26
C ASP A 129 -13.10 -20.60 18.98
N SER A 130 -12.73 -21.78 18.49
CA SER A 130 -13.60 -22.88 18.04
C SER A 130 -14.47 -22.58 16.81
N GLN A 131 -14.05 -21.67 15.94
CA GLN A 131 -14.69 -21.46 14.62
C GLN A 131 -14.24 -22.50 13.58
N VAL A 132 -13.05 -23.08 13.75
CA VAL A 132 -12.55 -24.22 13.00
C VAL A 132 -12.60 -25.45 13.91
N VAL A 133 -13.27 -26.51 13.44
CA VAL A 133 -13.35 -27.80 14.13
C VAL A 133 -12.86 -28.89 13.18
N ILE A 134 -11.90 -29.69 13.63
CA ILE A 134 -11.25 -30.72 12.82
C ILE A 134 -11.63 -32.10 13.35
N ALA A 135 -12.16 -32.93 12.46
CA ALA A 135 -12.18 -34.38 12.56
C ALA A 135 -11.12 -34.95 11.61
N TYR A 136 -10.66 -36.18 11.85
CA TYR A 136 -9.65 -36.81 11.01
C TYR A 136 -9.76 -38.33 11.07
N ASP A 137 -9.26 -38.99 10.04
CA ASP A 137 -9.13 -40.43 9.96
C ASP A 137 -7.76 -40.80 9.39
N VAL A 138 -7.15 -41.84 9.98
CA VAL A 138 -5.89 -42.44 9.51
C VAL A 138 -6.17 -43.92 9.23
N PRO A 139 -6.09 -44.40 7.97
CA PRO A 139 -6.24 -45.82 7.67
C PRO A 139 -5.20 -46.67 8.41
N SER A 140 -5.52 -47.93 8.70
CA SER A 140 -4.55 -48.88 9.28
C SER A 140 -3.53 -49.41 8.27
N ALA A 141 -3.74 -49.16 6.97
CA ALA A 141 -2.82 -49.57 5.92
C ALA A 141 -1.67 -48.57 5.77
N VAL A 142 -0.48 -49.10 5.49
CA VAL A 142 0.70 -48.33 5.09
C VAL A 142 0.96 -48.61 3.62
N TYR A 143 0.77 -47.60 2.77
CA TYR A 143 0.76 -47.77 1.32
C TYR A 143 2.20 -47.69 0.78
N THR A 144 2.64 -48.72 0.05
CA THR A 144 4.00 -48.75 -0.53
C THR A 144 3.98 -48.29 -1.98
N LEU A 145 4.68 -47.18 -2.27
CA LEU A 145 4.78 -46.60 -3.61
C LEU A 145 5.66 -47.43 -4.57
N PRO A 146 5.48 -47.29 -5.89
CA PRO A 146 6.22 -48.08 -6.88
C PRO A 146 7.70 -47.71 -7.05
N LYS A 147 8.14 -46.53 -6.56
CA LYS A 147 9.53 -46.04 -6.70
C LYS A 147 10.21 -45.86 -5.34
N LYS A 148 11.51 -45.55 -5.35
CA LYS A 148 12.28 -45.20 -4.15
C LYS A 148 12.02 -43.76 -3.75
N MET A 149 12.34 -43.40 -2.50
CA MET A 149 12.19 -42.03 -1.99
C MET A 149 12.96 -41.02 -2.83
N SER A 150 14.21 -41.36 -3.20
CA SER A 150 15.08 -40.54 -4.04
C SER A 150 14.56 -40.29 -5.46
N ASP A 151 13.66 -41.12 -5.97
CA ASP A 151 13.07 -40.96 -7.32
C ASP A 151 11.96 -39.89 -7.34
N TYR A 152 11.34 -39.62 -6.18
CA TYR A 152 10.34 -38.56 -6.01
C TYR A 152 10.94 -37.21 -5.57
N ALA A 153 12.19 -37.21 -5.10
CA ALA A 153 12.89 -36.03 -4.63
C ALA A 153 13.13 -35.00 -5.77
N PRO A 154 12.71 -33.73 -5.60
CA PRO A 154 13.06 -32.67 -6.54
C PRO A 154 14.44 -32.09 -6.22
N ASP A 155 15.21 -31.73 -7.25
CA ASP A 155 16.56 -31.18 -7.11
C ASP A 155 16.55 -29.94 -6.18
N ARG A 156 17.49 -29.86 -5.24
CA ARG A 156 17.49 -28.87 -4.14
C ARG A 156 17.40 -27.41 -4.59
N ASN A 157 17.99 -27.08 -5.74
CA ASN A 157 18.02 -25.71 -6.30
C ASN A 157 16.99 -25.48 -7.43
N SER A 158 16.12 -26.46 -7.72
CA SER A 158 15.08 -26.35 -8.76
C SER A 158 13.73 -25.92 -8.18
N THR A 159 13.00 -25.06 -8.89
CA THR A 159 11.60 -24.74 -8.60
C THR A 159 10.61 -25.76 -9.20
N ASP A 160 11.11 -26.77 -9.93
CA ASP A 160 10.28 -27.84 -10.47
C ASP A 160 9.99 -28.92 -9.42
N ASN A 161 8.77 -28.92 -8.89
CA ASN A 161 8.27 -29.93 -7.96
C ASN A 161 7.46 -31.03 -8.66
N ARG A 162 7.56 -31.21 -10.00
CA ARG A 162 6.80 -32.23 -10.75
C ARG A 162 6.90 -33.63 -10.15
N ARG A 163 8.08 -34.06 -9.69
CA ARG A 163 8.27 -35.39 -9.08
C ARG A 163 7.43 -35.61 -7.82
N LEU A 164 7.18 -34.56 -7.01
CA LEU A 164 6.28 -34.63 -5.86
C LEU A 164 4.80 -34.62 -6.29
N ALA A 165 4.45 -33.90 -7.35
CA ALA A 165 3.12 -33.97 -7.93
C ALA A 165 2.82 -35.38 -8.50
N GLU A 166 3.81 -36.01 -9.15
CA GLU A 166 3.77 -37.42 -9.57
C GLU A 166 3.71 -38.38 -8.36
N MET A 167 4.39 -38.07 -7.25
CA MET A 167 4.26 -38.83 -6.00
C MET A 167 2.82 -38.83 -5.51
N LEU A 168 2.16 -37.66 -5.46
CA LEU A 168 0.76 -37.55 -5.08
C LEU A 168 -0.17 -38.35 -6.01
N GLN A 169 0.14 -38.40 -7.31
CA GLN A 169 -0.60 -39.26 -8.24
C GLN A 169 -0.44 -40.75 -7.86
N ASP A 170 0.79 -41.22 -7.66
CA ASP A 170 1.08 -42.60 -7.27
C ASP A 170 0.43 -42.93 -5.91
N VAL A 171 0.43 -42.00 -4.94
CA VAL A 171 -0.26 -42.13 -3.64
C VAL A 171 -1.76 -42.35 -3.83
N TRP A 172 -2.47 -41.41 -4.42
CA TRP A 172 -3.94 -41.47 -4.44
C TRP A 172 -4.48 -42.63 -5.28
N GLN A 173 -3.76 -43.02 -6.36
CA GLN A 173 -4.06 -44.25 -7.10
C GLN A 173 -3.82 -45.51 -6.25
N THR A 174 -2.77 -45.54 -5.42
CA THR A 174 -2.47 -46.68 -4.54
C THR A 174 -3.49 -46.80 -3.41
N VAL A 175 -3.91 -45.68 -2.80
CA VAL A 175 -4.91 -45.66 -1.71
C VAL A 175 -6.29 -46.10 -2.24
N ASP A 176 -6.75 -45.53 -3.35
CA ASP A 176 -8.04 -45.88 -3.99
C ASP A 176 -8.10 -47.38 -4.37
N ALA A 177 -7.00 -47.94 -4.88
CA ALA A 177 -6.93 -49.34 -5.27
C ALA A 177 -6.80 -50.33 -4.10
N GLN A 178 -6.21 -49.93 -2.97
CA GLN A 178 -5.94 -50.83 -1.83
C GLN A 178 -6.94 -50.68 -0.68
N SER A 179 -7.66 -49.55 -0.59
CA SER A 179 -8.65 -49.25 0.45
C SER A 179 -10.01 -48.82 -0.14
N PRO A 180 -10.72 -49.72 -0.85
CA PRO A 180 -12.06 -49.45 -1.40
C PRO A 180 -13.15 -49.20 -0.33
N GLU A 181 -12.82 -49.36 0.96
CA GLU A 181 -13.67 -48.96 2.09
C GLU A 181 -13.65 -47.46 2.41
N ILE A 182 -12.71 -46.68 1.85
CA ILE A 182 -12.61 -45.24 2.08
C ILE A 182 -13.58 -44.51 1.15
N ASP A 183 -14.63 -43.93 1.72
CA ASP A 183 -15.49 -42.95 1.03
C ASP A 183 -14.79 -41.59 1.00
N PHE A 184 -14.11 -41.26 -0.11
CA PHE A 184 -13.35 -40.02 -0.23
C PHE A 184 -14.23 -38.77 -0.21
N SER A 185 -15.54 -38.89 -0.45
CA SER A 185 -16.47 -37.75 -0.46
C SER A 185 -16.69 -37.13 0.93
N GLN A 186 -16.34 -37.85 1.99
CA GLN A 186 -16.48 -37.38 3.39
C GLN A 186 -15.38 -36.41 3.81
N TYR A 187 -14.31 -36.27 3.04
CA TYR A 187 -13.11 -35.52 3.39
C TYR A 187 -12.97 -34.25 2.55
N GLN A 188 -12.38 -33.21 3.15
CA GLN A 188 -12.15 -31.93 2.47
C GLN A 188 -10.66 -31.58 2.39
N ALA A 189 -9.85 -32.12 3.30
CA ALA A 189 -8.40 -31.94 3.35
C ALA A 189 -7.70 -33.30 3.32
N PHE A 190 -6.56 -33.38 2.64
CA PHE A 190 -5.83 -34.62 2.38
C PHE A 190 -4.36 -34.44 2.75
N THR A 191 -3.83 -35.34 3.59
CA THR A 191 -2.45 -35.31 4.08
C THR A 191 -1.75 -36.63 3.78
N VAL A 192 -0.49 -36.55 3.35
CA VAL A 192 0.39 -37.69 3.12
C VAL A 192 1.52 -37.61 4.13
N PHE A 193 1.54 -38.52 5.09
CA PHE A 193 2.70 -38.76 5.94
C PHE A 193 3.63 -39.73 5.24
N HIS A 194 4.84 -39.31 4.88
CA HIS A 194 5.81 -40.17 4.21
C HIS A 194 6.89 -40.69 5.17
N ALA A 195 7.31 -41.93 5.02
CA ALA A 195 8.46 -42.48 5.74
C ALA A 195 9.74 -41.65 5.51
N GLY A 196 10.60 -41.58 6.52
CA GLY A 196 11.85 -40.82 6.50
C GLY A 196 11.73 -39.37 6.97
N VAL A 197 12.84 -38.64 6.91
CA VAL A 197 12.95 -37.26 7.41
C VAL A 197 12.65 -36.26 6.28
N GLY A 198 12.08 -35.10 6.64
CA GLY A 198 11.83 -34.00 5.71
C GLY A 198 13.08 -33.15 5.42
N ARG A 199 13.00 -32.36 4.35
CA ARG A 199 14.08 -31.45 3.89
C ARG A 199 13.84 -29.99 4.30
N ASP A 200 13.06 -29.77 5.35
CA ASP A 200 12.53 -28.45 5.71
C ASP A 200 13.54 -27.60 6.50
N VAL A 201 14.38 -28.24 7.32
CA VAL A 201 15.53 -27.60 7.96
C VAL A 201 16.80 -27.80 7.13
N ASN A 202 17.43 -26.70 6.72
CA ASN A 202 18.67 -26.72 5.93
C ASN A 202 19.90 -26.47 6.83
N LEU A 203 20.68 -27.53 7.03
CA LEU A 203 21.79 -27.56 8.00
C LEU A 203 23.15 -27.20 7.38
N VAL A 204 23.21 -26.87 6.09
CA VAL A 204 24.47 -26.60 5.36
C VAL A 204 25.24 -25.43 5.99
N ALA A 205 24.55 -24.45 6.59
CA ALA A 205 25.18 -23.36 7.34
C ALA A 205 25.93 -23.85 8.60
N SER A 206 25.42 -24.89 9.26
CA SER A 206 26.00 -25.49 10.48
C SER A 206 27.00 -26.61 10.22
N THR A 207 26.84 -27.39 9.15
CA THR A 207 27.66 -28.59 8.84
C THR A 207 28.67 -28.37 7.71
N GLY A 208 28.50 -27.31 6.91
CA GLY A 208 29.30 -27.05 5.70
C GLY A 208 29.01 -27.99 4.51
N VAL A 209 28.18 -29.01 4.68
CA VAL A 209 27.83 -30.00 3.65
C VAL A 209 26.36 -30.43 3.75
N ASP A 210 25.74 -30.67 2.59
CA ASP A 210 24.40 -31.21 2.50
C ASP A 210 24.44 -32.74 2.54
N LEU A 211 24.14 -33.32 3.70
CA LEU A 211 24.30 -34.76 3.94
C LEU A 211 23.18 -35.59 3.27
N GLN A 212 21.94 -35.10 3.27
CA GLN A 212 20.78 -35.77 2.68
C GLN A 212 20.03 -34.87 1.68
N PRO A 213 20.62 -34.59 0.50
CA PRO A 213 20.04 -33.71 -0.51
C PRO A 213 18.72 -34.23 -1.10
N LEU A 214 18.41 -35.52 -0.95
CA LEU A 214 17.26 -36.19 -1.57
C LEU A 214 16.12 -36.49 -0.59
N ASP A 215 16.19 -35.99 0.65
CA ASP A 215 15.01 -35.93 1.51
C ASP A 215 13.88 -35.13 0.83
N LEU A 216 12.63 -35.50 1.09
CA LEU A 216 11.47 -34.82 0.49
C LEU A 216 11.15 -33.55 1.30
N PRO A 217 10.93 -32.39 0.66
CA PRO A 217 10.45 -31.21 1.36
C PRO A 217 8.95 -31.36 1.68
N SER A 218 8.52 -30.86 2.84
CA SER A 218 7.09 -30.67 3.12
C SER A 218 6.54 -29.60 2.17
N LEU A 219 5.39 -29.87 1.57
CA LEU A 219 4.72 -28.95 0.64
C LEU A 219 3.21 -29.14 0.67
N TYR A 220 2.47 -28.04 0.52
CA TYR A 220 1.06 -28.07 0.18
C TYR A 220 0.86 -27.81 -1.32
N PHE A 221 0.18 -28.74 -1.99
CA PHE A 221 -0.24 -28.62 -3.37
C PHE A 221 -1.69 -28.15 -3.45
N SER A 222 -1.90 -26.97 -4.03
CA SER A 222 -3.21 -26.51 -4.47
C SER A 222 -3.58 -27.07 -5.85
N LEU A 223 -4.86 -27.03 -6.23
CA LEU A 223 -5.28 -27.35 -7.60
C LEU A 223 -4.58 -26.47 -8.65
N THR A 224 -4.38 -25.18 -8.33
CA THR A 224 -3.66 -24.23 -9.18
C THR A 224 -2.21 -24.67 -9.39
N SER A 225 -1.54 -25.14 -8.34
CA SER A 225 -0.18 -25.70 -8.39
C SER A 225 -0.13 -27.02 -9.17
N LEU A 226 -1.10 -27.92 -8.98
CA LEU A 226 -1.14 -29.20 -9.72
C LEU A 226 -1.36 -28.99 -11.23
N LYS A 227 -2.14 -27.98 -11.62
CA LYS A 227 -2.34 -27.57 -13.02
C LYS A 227 -1.05 -27.12 -13.72
N THR A 228 -0.02 -26.64 -13.00
CA THR A 228 1.27 -26.30 -13.66
C THR A 228 2.05 -27.53 -14.09
N TYR A 229 1.80 -28.69 -13.47
CA TYR A 229 2.50 -29.95 -13.76
C TYR A 229 1.68 -30.88 -14.66
N PHE A 230 0.37 -30.98 -14.43
CA PHE A 230 -0.55 -31.87 -15.17
C PHE A 230 -1.38 -31.17 -16.27
N GLY A 231 -1.21 -29.86 -16.45
CA GLY A 231 -1.89 -29.06 -17.47
C GLY A 231 -3.17 -28.37 -16.98
N SER A 232 -3.62 -27.35 -17.72
CA SER A 232 -4.72 -26.46 -17.32
C SER A 232 -6.09 -27.15 -17.18
N THR A 233 -6.28 -28.29 -17.83
CA THR A 233 -7.47 -29.15 -17.78
C THR A 233 -7.48 -30.16 -16.65
N PHE A 234 -6.43 -30.21 -15.80
CA PHE A 234 -6.40 -31.09 -14.64
C PHE A 234 -7.40 -30.61 -13.56
N GLU A 235 -8.25 -31.51 -13.06
CA GLU A 235 -9.34 -31.17 -12.10
C GLU A 235 -9.18 -31.82 -10.73
N GLY A 236 -8.03 -32.46 -10.47
CA GLY A 236 -7.74 -33.27 -9.27
C GLY A 236 -7.49 -34.73 -9.62
N PHE A 237 -6.92 -35.48 -8.67
CA PHE A 237 -6.70 -36.92 -8.80
C PHE A 237 -8.04 -37.66 -8.66
N ALA A 238 -8.40 -38.45 -9.66
CA ALA A 238 -9.64 -39.22 -9.67
C ALA A 238 -9.54 -40.42 -8.72
N VAL A 239 -10.51 -40.53 -7.81
CA VAL A 239 -10.73 -41.65 -6.88
C VAL A 239 -12.23 -42.01 -6.89
N ASP A 240 -12.64 -43.11 -6.26
CA ASP A 240 -14.02 -43.62 -6.31
C ASP A 240 -14.50 -43.84 -7.76
N ASN A 241 -13.68 -44.47 -8.60
CA ASN A 241 -13.89 -44.60 -10.05
C ASN A 241 -14.12 -43.25 -10.79
N GLY A 242 -13.60 -42.15 -10.24
CA GLY A 242 -13.74 -40.79 -10.77
C GLY A 242 -14.99 -40.03 -10.30
N ALA A 243 -15.74 -40.57 -9.34
CA ALA A 243 -16.83 -39.84 -8.67
C ALA A 243 -16.32 -38.68 -7.81
N VAL A 244 -15.12 -38.83 -7.22
CA VAL A 244 -14.45 -37.81 -6.39
C VAL A 244 -13.13 -37.40 -7.04
N LYS A 245 -12.73 -36.14 -6.86
CA LYS A 245 -11.45 -35.60 -7.33
C LYS A 245 -10.71 -34.94 -6.17
N ILE A 246 -9.55 -35.48 -5.81
CA ILE A 246 -8.67 -34.90 -4.79
C ILE A 246 -7.93 -33.72 -5.43
N GLN A 247 -8.31 -32.50 -5.03
CA GLN A 247 -7.83 -31.25 -5.61
C GLN A 247 -6.63 -30.64 -4.88
N THR A 248 -6.36 -31.09 -3.66
CA THR A 248 -5.32 -30.53 -2.78
C THR A 248 -4.67 -31.65 -1.99
N SER A 249 -3.39 -31.49 -1.63
CA SER A 249 -2.72 -32.43 -0.71
C SER A 249 -1.54 -31.77 -0.01
N ALA A 250 -1.38 -32.03 1.29
CA ALA A 250 -0.15 -31.74 2.03
C ALA A 250 0.76 -32.98 2.06
N ILE A 251 2.06 -32.78 1.90
CA ILE A 251 3.12 -33.78 2.10
C ILE A 251 3.87 -33.39 3.38
N ILE A 252 3.99 -34.32 4.33
CA ILE A 252 4.65 -34.15 5.63
C ILE A 252 5.52 -35.40 5.91
N PRO A 253 6.71 -35.29 6.52
CA PRO A 253 7.54 -36.44 6.86
C PRO A 253 7.04 -37.21 8.10
N GLU A 254 7.66 -38.37 8.34
CA GLU A 254 7.54 -39.18 9.56
C GLU A 254 8.03 -38.38 10.78
N THR A 255 9.14 -37.66 10.62
CA THR A 255 9.70 -36.73 11.61
C THR A 255 10.62 -35.70 10.95
N GLU A 256 10.95 -34.63 11.68
CA GLU A 256 12.05 -33.71 11.34
C GLU A 256 13.34 -34.01 12.14
N SER A 257 13.23 -34.85 13.17
CA SER A 257 14.33 -35.21 14.07
C SER A 257 15.40 -36.05 13.38
N ARG A 258 16.68 -35.72 13.58
CA ARG A 258 17.80 -36.31 12.82
C ARG A 258 19.14 -36.26 13.56
N GLU A 259 20.04 -37.20 13.30
CA GLU A 259 21.41 -37.17 13.85
C GLU A 259 22.32 -36.22 13.07
N LEU A 260 23.08 -35.40 13.80
CA LEU A 260 24.12 -34.51 13.29
C LEU A 260 25.49 -34.94 13.80
N ASP A 261 26.51 -34.83 12.96
CA ASP A 261 27.91 -34.99 13.38
C ASP A 261 28.40 -33.72 14.09
N ALA A 262 28.77 -33.84 15.37
CA ALA A 262 29.26 -32.73 16.18
C ALA A 262 30.64 -33.04 16.80
N ILE A 263 31.31 -32.02 17.34
CA ILE A 263 32.58 -32.20 18.06
C ILE A 263 32.31 -33.00 19.34
N GLY A 264 32.75 -34.26 19.36
CA GLY A 264 32.51 -35.21 20.46
C GLY A 264 31.61 -36.40 20.08
N GLY A 265 31.05 -36.42 18.88
CA GLY A 265 30.25 -37.54 18.36
C GLY A 265 28.93 -37.09 17.74
N LYS A 266 28.06 -38.05 17.44
CA LYS A 266 26.73 -37.77 16.93
C LYS A 266 25.81 -37.21 18.01
N VAL A 267 25.03 -36.19 17.67
CA VAL A 267 24.01 -35.56 18.51
C VAL A 267 22.68 -35.64 17.79
N LEU A 268 21.59 -35.93 18.50
CA LEU A 268 20.24 -35.84 17.92
C LEU A 268 19.82 -34.38 17.92
N LEU A 269 19.42 -33.86 16.76
CA LEU A 269 18.60 -32.65 16.65
C LEU A 269 17.14 -33.09 16.74
N GLU A 270 16.51 -32.72 17.86
CA GLU A 270 15.11 -32.99 18.14
C GLU A 270 14.22 -31.88 17.54
N LEU A 271 13.32 -32.27 16.64
CA LEU A 271 12.38 -31.40 15.94
C LEU A 271 11.03 -32.10 15.79
N SER A 272 9.94 -31.37 16.06
CA SER A 272 8.57 -31.86 15.90
C SER A 272 7.92 -31.35 14.63
N ILE A 273 7.07 -32.18 14.02
CA ILE A 273 6.27 -31.83 12.83
C ILE A 273 4.97 -31.08 13.17
N ASN A 274 4.71 -30.82 14.46
CA ASN A 274 3.50 -30.13 14.94
C ASN A 274 3.26 -28.78 14.23
N GLY A 275 4.30 -27.94 14.13
CA GLY A 275 4.27 -26.67 13.40
C GLY A 275 4.02 -26.81 11.90
N LEU A 276 4.71 -27.76 11.24
CA LEU A 276 4.54 -28.03 9.80
C LEU A 276 3.11 -28.47 9.45
N ILE A 277 2.50 -29.33 10.27
CA ILE A 277 1.12 -29.78 10.10
C ILE A 277 0.15 -28.60 10.30
N ALA A 278 0.37 -27.77 11.33
CA ALA A 278 -0.45 -26.59 11.60
C ALA A 278 -0.41 -25.59 10.44
N ALA A 279 0.79 -25.27 9.92
CA ALA A 279 0.97 -24.35 8.81
C ALA A 279 0.42 -24.90 7.49
N SER A 280 0.65 -26.18 7.18
CA SER A 280 0.12 -26.82 5.96
C SER A 280 -1.41 -26.86 5.93
N PHE A 281 -2.06 -27.03 7.09
CA PHE A 281 -3.51 -26.84 7.19
C PHE A 281 -3.93 -25.38 7.05
N GLY A 282 -3.07 -24.43 7.45
CA GLY A 282 -3.26 -22.99 7.21
C GLY A 282 -3.27 -22.65 5.71
N SER A 283 -2.33 -23.22 4.95
CA SER A 283 -2.30 -23.13 3.49
C SER A 283 -3.52 -23.76 2.83
N TYR A 284 -4.04 -24.87 3.40
CA TYR A 284 -5.32 -25.45 2.99
C TYR A 284 -6.51 -24.51 3.24
N LEU A 285 -6.53 -23.79 4.36
CA LEU A 285 -7.53 -22.74 4.63
C LEU A 285 -7.34 -21.49 3.74
N GLY A 286 -6.24 -21.41 2.99
CA GLY A 286 -5.95 -20.36 2.02
C GLY A 286 -4.96 -19.29 2.47
N LEU A 287 -4.27 -19.47 3.61
CA LEU A 287 -3.17 -18.58 4.01
C LEU A 287 -2.01 -18.65 2.99
N PRO A 288 -1.51 -17.50 2.52
CA PRO A 288 -0.23 -17.45 1.83
C PRO A 288 0.94 -17.52 2.82
N ASP A 289 2.13 -17.83 2.31
CA ASP A 289 3.38 -17.64 3.02
C ASP A 289 3.67 -16.14 3.20
N LEU A 290 4.05 -15.77 4.42
CA LEU A 290 4.42 -14.42 4.81
C LEU A 290 5.93 -14.27 5.02
N PHE A 291 6.72 -15.32 4.80
CA PHE A 291 8.16 -15.26 4.60
C PHE A 291 8.51 -15.00 3.12
N ASN A 292 9.79 -14.76 2.81
CA ASN A 292 10.25 -14.61 1.43
C ASN A 292 10.38 -15.97 0.73
N THR A 293 9.41 -16.33 -0.12
CA THR A 293 9.32 -17.64 -0.79
C THR A 293 10.39 -17.91 -1.87
N GLN A 294 11.34 -16.99 -2.08
CA GLN A 294 12.52 -17.19 -2.93
C GLN A 294 13.80 -17.45 -2.13
N THR A 295 13.90 -16.94 -0.91
CA THR A 295 15.12 -16.98 -0.07
C THR A 295 14.89 -17.61 1.30
N GLY A 296 13.67 -18.04 1.63
CA GLY A 296 13.30 -18.53 2.97
C GLY A 296 13.47 -17.55 4.12
N ALA A 297 13.98 -16.34 3.87
CA ALA A 297 14.17 -15.33 4.91
C ALA A 297 12.82 -14.89 5.47
N SER A 298 12.75 -14.77 6.80
CA SER A 298 11.54 -14.37 7.52
C SER A 298 10.96 -13.04 7.00
N GLY A 299 9.64 -12.90 7.02
CA GLY A 299 8.95 -11.67 6.62
C GLY A 299 8.15 -11.04 7.76
N ILE A 300 7.65 -11.86 8.70
CA ILE A 300 6.90 -11.43 9.89
C ILE A 300 7.43 -12.00 11.22
N GLY A 301 8.53 -12.77 11.20
CA GLY A 301 9.17 -13.30 12.41
C GLY A 301 8.34 -14.36 13.14
N ARG A 302 8.69 -14.58 14.42
CA ARG A 302 8.07 -15.57 15.33
C ARG A 302 6.69 -15.16 15.86
N PHE A 303 6.04 -14.18 15.22
CA PHE A 303 4.81 -13.54 15.68
C PHE A 303 3.54 -14.01 14.93
N GLY A 304 3.68 -14.87 13.92
CA GLY A 304 2.56 -15.45 13.15
C GLY A 304 2.87 -16.86 12.65
N LEU A 305 1.86 -17.57 12.16
CA LEU A 305 1.98 -18.99 11.77
C LEU A 305 2.60 -19.14 10.38
N ALA A 306 2.27 -18.26 9.45
CA ALA A 306 2.68 -18.32 8.05
C ALA A 306 4.14 -17.87 7.77
N ASP A 307 5.04 -17.98 8.75
CA ASP A 307 6.46 -17.66 8.64
C ASP A 307 7.32 -18.83 9.13
N GLY A 308 8.41 -19.14 8.43
CA GLY A 308 9.28 -20.26 8.79
C GLY A 308 9.78 -20.19 10.24
N GLU A 309 10.09 -19.00 10.75
CA GLU A 309 10.50 -18.82 12.14
C GLU A 309 9.36 -19.11 13.13
N GLY A 310 8.11 -18.79 12.79
CA GLY A 310 6.93 -19.16 13.57
C GLY A 310 6.61 -20.66 13.50
N ILE A 311 6.73 -21.29 12.33
CA ILE A 311 6.54 -22.74 12.14
C ILE A 311 7.44 -23.54 13.08
N PHE A 312 8.71 -23.13 13.22
CA PHE A 312 9.71 -23.83 14.02
C PHE A 312 9.90 -23.28 15.45
N ASN A 313 8.98 -22.43 15.95
CA ASN A 313 8.98 -22.00 17.34
C ASN A 313 9.07 -23.19 18.31
N TYR A 314 10.03 -23.13 19.25
CA TYR A 314 10.35 -24.21 20.19
C TYR A 314 10.55 -25.55 19.45
N ASN A 315 11.49 -25.59 18.50
CA ASN A 315 11.82 -26.79 17.71
C ASN A 315 10.62 -27.41 16.96
N GLY A 316 9.68 -26.56 16.51
CA GLY A 316 8.47 -26.97 15.81
C GLY A 316 7.39 -27.60 16.69
N ILE A 317 7.58 -27.66 18.00
CA ILE A 317 6.62 -28.26 18.95
C ILE A 317 5.38 -27.39 19.11
N LEU A 318 5.54 -26.06 19.13
CA LEU A 318 4.53 -25.08 19.50
C LEU A 318 4.60 -23.84 18.57
N PRO A 319 3.99 -23.87 17.38
CA PRO A 319 3.81 -22.67 16.57
C PRO A 319 3.02 -21.60 17.36
N PRO A 320 3.28 -20.30 17.12
CA PRO A 320 2.52 -19.21 17.73
C PRO A 320 1.11 -19.15 17.14
N GLU A 321 0.18 -18.45 17.79
CA GLU A 321 -1.12 -18.18 17.16
C GLU A 321 -0.94 -17.27 15.92
N PRO A 322 -1.83 -17.35 14.90
CA PRO A 322 -1.67 -16.54 13.70
C PRO A 322 -1.81 -15.03 14.01
N SER A 323 -1.07 -14.20 13.28
CA SER A 323 -1.04 -12.74 13.42
C SER A 323 -2.42 -12.09 13.22
N ALA A 324 -2.53 -10.81 13.58
CA ALA A 324 -3.73 -10.01 13.32
C ALA A 324 -4.21 -10.08 11.86
N TRP A 325 -3.28 -10.07 10.89
CA TRP A 325 -3.64 -10.17 9.48
C TRP A 325 -4.16 -11.56 9.11
N GLU A 326 -3.45 -12.62 9.48
CA GLU A 326 -3.84 -14.01 9.18
C GLU A 326 -5.25 -14.33 9.71
N ARG A 327 -5.56 -13.94 10.96
CA ARG A 327 -6.88 -14.17 11.58
C ARG A 327 -7.99 -13.33 10.95
N THR A 328 -7.68 -12.11 10.48
CA THR A 328 -8.63 -11.26 9.76
C THR A 328 -8.91 -11.80 8.35
N TYR A 329 -7.87 -12.21 7.63
CA TYR A 329 -7.95 -12.79 6.29
C TYR A 329 -8.73 -14.11 6.27
N LEU A 330 -8.52 -14.99 7.25
CA LEU A 330 -9.30 -16.22 7.43
C LEU A 330 -10.75 -15.99 7.89
N GLY A 331 -11.11 -14.76 8.24
CA GLY A 331 -12.45 -14.37 8.71
C GLY A 331 -12.79 -14.85 10.12
N TRP A 332 -11.79 -15.21 10.94
CA TRP A 332 -12.01 -15.62 12.34
C TRP A 332 -12.28 -14.42 13.26
N THR A 333 -11.91 -13.22 12.83
CA THR A 333 -12.10 -11.99 13.59
C THR A 333 -12.28 -10.82 12.62
N VAL A 334 -13.02 -9.81 13.06
CA VAL A 334 -13.26 -8.59 12.28
C VAL A 334 -12.58 -7.44 13.02
N ALA A 335 -11.52 -6.90 12.41
CA ALA A 335 -10.80 -5.76 12.98
C ALA A 335 -11.72 -4.54 13.11
N THR A 336 -11.73 -3.90 14.28
CA THR A 336 -12.56 -2.72 14.53
C THR A 336 -11.90 -1.48 13.91
N GLU A 337 -12.57 -0.85 12.95
CA GLU A 337 -12.03 0.34 12.28
C GLU A 337 -12.03 1.56 13.22
N VAL A 338 -10.88 2.22 13.32
CA VAL A 338 -10.67 3.45 14.09
C VAL A 338 -10.73 4.62 13.12
N SER A 339 -11.86 5.33 13.05
CA SER A 339 -12.07 6.51 12.20
C SER A 339 -11.82 7.84 12.93
N SER A 340 -11.92 7.89 14.26
CA SER A 340 -11.83 9.12 15.06
C SER A 340 -10.46 9.83 15.01
N ILE A 341 -10.48 11.16 15.15
CA ILE A 341 -9.28 12.02 15.20
C ILE A 341 -8.39 11.71 16.40
N ASP A 342 -8.99 11.36 17.54
CA ASP A 342 -8.30 11.04 18.79
C ASP A 342 -9.00 9.85 19.44
N ALA A 343 -8.28 8.72 19.56
CA ALA A 343 -8.80 7.46 20.07
C ALA A 343 -7.89 6.92 21.18
N ALA A 344 -8.43 6.66 22.37
CA ALA A 344 -7.79 5.81 23.36
C ALA A 344 -8.34 4.39 23.20
N LEU A 345 -7.48 3.46 22.81
CA LEU A 345 -7.84 2.07 22.54
C LEU A 345 -7.47 1.18 23.72
N SER A 346 -8.26 0.13 23.95
CA SER A 346 -7.99 -0.93 24.92
C SER A 346 -7.91 -2.26 24.18
N LEU A 347 -6.78 -2.94 24.30
CA LEU A 347 -6.38 -4.14 23.56
C LEU A 347 -6.17 -5.31 24.56
N PRO A 348 -7.16 -6.18 24.77
CA PRO A 348 -6.93 -7.45 25.46
C PRO A 348 -5.98 -8.32 24.63
N ALA A 349 -5.09 -9.06 25.31
CA ALA A 349 -4.14 -9.94 24.64
C ALA A 349 -4.86 -11.13 23.98
N VAL A 350 -4.35 -11.56 22.82
CA VAL A 350 -4.94 -12.64 22.00
C VAL A 350 -5.21 -13.92 22.81
N GLY A 351 -4.19 -14.43 23.51
CA GLY A 351 -4.30 -15.64 24.34
C GLY A 351 -5.27 -15.58 25.54
N LEU A 352 -6.02 -14.48 25.72
CA LEU A 352 -7.18 -14.42 26.62
C LEU A 352 -8.46 -15.01 26.00
N HIS A 353 -8.55 -15.14 24.66
CA HIS A 353 -9.70 -15.69 23.93
C HIS A 353 -11.06 -15.04 24.29
N GLN A 354 -11.08 -13.72 24.45
CA GLN A 354 -12.27 -12.96 24.86
C GLN A 354 -13.15 -12.56 23.67
N LYS A 355 -14.14 -13.40 23.36
CA LYS A 355 -15.10 -13.25 22.23
C LYS A 355 -15.88 -11.92 22.14
N ALA A 356 -15.89 -11.10 23.19
CA ALA A 356 -16.73 -9.90 23.30
C ALA A 356 -15.96 -8.56 23.19
N SER A 357 -14.64 -8.58 23.01
CA SER A 357 -13.81 -7.38 22.89
C SER A 357 -13.02 -7.36 21.59
N PRO A 358 -12.77 -6.18 20.99
CA PRO A 358 -11.93 -6.07 19.80
C PRO A 358 -10.48 -6.39 20.14
N VAL A 359 -10.06 -7.63 19.82
CA VAL A 359 -8.67 -8.08 19.91
C VAL A 359 -7.76 -7.45 18.85
N ILE A 360 -8.34 -6.86 17.80
CA ILE A 360 -7.65 -6.17 16.71
C ILE A 360 -8.36 -4.87 16.37
N TYR A 361 -7.60 -3.78 16.24
CA TYR A 361 -8.06 -2.53 15.64
C TYR A 361 -7.43 -2.30 14.26
N LYS A 362 -8.19 -1.73 13.33
CA LYS A 362 -7.74 -1.30 12.00
C LYS A 362 -7.69 0.22 11.93
N VAL A 363 -6.54 0.77 11.55
CA VAL A 363 -6.32 2.22 11.42
C VAL A 363 -6.10 2.53 9.93
N PRO A 364 -7.12 2.97 9.18
CA PRO A 364 -6.97 3.27 7.77
C PRO A 364 -5.98 4.41 7.51
N ILE A 365 -5.13 4.21 6.50
CA ILE A 365 -4.39 5.24 5.77
C ILE A 365 -5.17 5.56 4.49
N SER A 366 -5.44 4.52 3.71
CA SER A 366 -6.31 4.51 2.52
C SER A 366 -7.25 3.30 2.57
N SER A 367 -8.10 3.12 1.55
CA SER A 367 -8.93 1.92 1.38
C SER A 367 -8.13 0.63 1.22
N LYS A 368 -6.88 0.72 0.74
CA LYS A 368 -5.99 -0.41 0.44
C LYS A 368 -4.76 -0.50 1.34
N GLU A 369 -4.56 0.48 2.22
CA GLU A 369 -3.38 0.56 3.08
C GLU A 369 -3.79 0.99 4.48
N TYR A 370 -3.33 0.27 5.50
CA TYR A 370 -3.76 0.48 6.88
C TYR A 370 -2.82 -0.17 7.89
N PHE A 371 -2.93 0.23 9.16
CA PHE A 371 -2.32 -0.51 10.26
C PHE A 371 -3.32 -1.46 10.91
N LEU A 372 -2.91 -2.69 11.24
CA LEU A 372 -3.58 -3.52 12.25
C LEU A 372 -2.80 -3.45 13.55
N ILE A 373 -3.53 -3.41 14.67
CA ILE A 373 -2.94 -3.38 16.02
C ILE A 373 -3.51 -4.53 16.81
N GLU A 374 -2.64 -5.31 17.46
CA GLU A 374 -3.03 -6.35 18.42
C GLU A 374 -2.14 -6.28 19.66
N ASN A 375 -2.60 -6.84 20.78
CA ASN A 375 -1.77 -7.12 21.95
C ASN A 375 -1.47 -8.62 21.98
N ARG A 376 -0.20 -9.01 22.05
CA ARG A 376 0.23 -10.39 22.27
C ARG A 376 0.97 -10.44 23.59
N ASN A 377 0.62 -11.39 24.46
CA ASN A 377 1.31 -11.57 25.72
C ASN A 377 1.43 -13.05 26.05
N ARG A 378 2.66 -13.47 26.28
CA ARG A 378 3.09 -14.85 26.50
C ARG A 378 2.39 -15.53 27.67
N ASN A 379 1.99 -14.77 28.69
CA ASN A 379 1.33 -15.28 29.90
C ASN A 379 0.09 -14.46 30.27
N ALA A 380 -0.76 -14.14 29.28
CA ALA A 380 -1.90 -13.25 29.49
C ALA A 380 -2.87 -13.73 30.60
N LYS A 381 -3.00 -15.05 30.79
CA LYS A 381 -3.84 -15.66 31.83
C LYS A 381 -3.18 -15.67 33.22
N GLY A 382 -1.88 -15.41 33.32
CA GLY A 382 -1.09 -15.49 34.57
C GLY A 382 -0.82 -16.90 35.08
N THR A 383 -1.24 -17.93 34.34
CA THR A 383 -1.15 -19.36 34.73
C THR A 383 0.04 -20.09 34.14
N GLY A 384 0.81 -19.46 33.24
CA GLY A 384 1.87 -20.08 32.48
C GLY A 384 1.38 -20.73 31.17
N VAL A 385 2.02 -21.83 30.79
CA VAL A 385 1.57 -22.76 29.74
C VAL A 385 1.44 -24.16 30.31
N THR A 386 0.35 -24.84 30.00
CA THR A 386 0.12 -26.27 30.31
C THR A 386 0.21 -27.08 29.03
N LEU A 387 1.18 -27.98 28.97
CA LEU A 387 1.35 -28.91 27.86
C LEU A 387 0.77 -30.27 28.24
N THR A 388 -0.04 -30.84 27.33
CA THR A 388 -0.50 -32.23 27.42
C THR A 388 0.41 -33.10 26.59
N THR A 389 1.03 -34.09 27.22
CA THR A 389 1.98 -35.02 26.59
C THR A 389 1.43 -36.44 26.60
N PHE A 390 1.78 -37.24 25.60
CA PHE A 390 1.53 -38.68 25.58
C PHE A 390 2.86 -39.45 25.56
N LEU A 391 3.06 -40.34 26.52
CA LEU A 391 4.25 -41.16 26.64
C LEU A 391 3.90 -42.50 27.29
N ASN A 392 4.46 -43.60 26.79
CA ASN A 392 4.29 -44.95 27.35
C ASN A 392 2.83 -45.39 27.58
N GLY A 393 1.91 -44.99 26.68
CA GLY A 393 0.48 -45.35 26.76
C GLY A 393 -0.35 -44.49 27.71
N ALA A 394 0.25 -43.48 28.35
CA ALA A 394 -0.42 -42.57 29.27
C ALA A 394 -0.36 -41.13 28.79
N THR A 395 -1.43 -40.37 29.07
CA THR A 395 -1.45 -38.92 28.89
C THR A 395 -1.09 -38.25 30.22
N SER A 396 -0.21 -37.25 30.18
CA SER A 396 0.17 -36.43 31.33
C SER A 396 0.03 -34.94 31.01
N THR A 397 0.07 -34.09 32.04
CA THR A 397 0.13 -32.63 31.87
C THR A 397 1.28 -32.05 32.70
N ARG A 398 1.98 -31.06 32.16
CA ARG A 398 2.99 -30.27 32.88
C ARG A 398 2.74 -28.79 32.63
N THR A 399 2.67 -28.02 33.70
CA THR A 399 2.53 -26.55 33.64
C THR A 399 3.86 -25.88 33.93
N PHE A 400 4.26 -24.96 33.05
CA PHE A 400 5.45 -24.12 33.17
C PHE A 400 5.02 -22.68 33.39
N THR A 401 5.50 -22.05 34.47
CA THR A 401 5.12 -20.67 34.84
C THR A 401 6.13 -19.61 34.38
N LYS A 402 7.27 -20.05 33.84
CA LYS A 402 8.39 -19.26 33.33
C LYS A 402 9.29 -20.17 32.48
N ASP A 403 10.33 -19.61 31.86
CA ASP A 403 11.43 -20.41 31.29
C ASP A 403 12.16 -21.21 32.38
N GLU A 404 12.55 -22.43 32.02
CA GLU A 404 13.39 -23.36 32.79
C GLU A 404 14.59 -23.77 31.91
N ASP A 405 15.70 -24.20 32.53
CA ASP A 405 16.93 -24.58 31.80
C ASP A 405 16.70 -25.69 30.74
N ASN A 406 15.66 -26.51 30.94
CA ASN A 406 15.22 -27.58 30.04
C ASN A 406 13.86 -27.31 29.35
N PHE A 407 13.27 -26.12 29.55
CA PHE A 407 12.11 -25.67 28.79
C PHE A 407 12.13 -24.14 28.60
N SER A 408 12.71 -23.74 27.48
CA SER A 408 12.80 -22.37 27.00
C SER A 408 12.97 -22.37 25.48
N PHE A 409 12.99 -21.21 24.84
CA PHE A 409 13.12 -21.12 23.38
C PHE A 409 14.38 -21.85 22.84
N THR A 410 15.48 -21.87 23.60
CA THR A 410 16.75 -22.49 23.21
C THR A 410 16.91 -23.94 23.69
N SER A 411 15.96 -24.47 24.47
CA SER A 411 16.11 -25.78 25.13
C SER A 411 14.74 -26.42 25.38
N THR A 412 14.45 -27.51 24.67
CA THR A 412 13.22 -28.31 24.85
C THR A 412 13.48 -29.65 25.55
N SER A 413 14.70 -29.88 26.06
CA SER A 413 15.19 -31.17 26.58
C SER A 413 14.57 -31.63 27.91
N GLY A 414 13.54 -30.96 28.38
CA GLY A 414 12.71 -31.33 29.52
C GLY A 414 11.32 -31.82 29.11
N LEU A 415 11.10 -32.01 27.81
CA LEU A 415 9.89 -32.57 27.22
C LEU A 415 10.21 -33.93 26.60
N ASP A 416 9.42 -34.94 26.98
CA ASP A 416 9.47 -36.29 26.42
C ASP A 416 8.10 -36.66 25.85
N GLY A 417 8.07 -37.48 24.81
CA GLY A 417 6.84 -37.98 24.22
C GLY A 417 6.19 -37.05 23.19
N ASP A 418 4.97 -37.38 22.81
CA ASP A 418 4.19 -36.60 21.83
C ASP A 418 3.47 -35.43 22.52
N ILE A 419 3.76 -34.20 22.10
CA ILE A 419 3.00 -33.03 22.55
C ILE A 419 1.71 -32.91 21.74
N ILE A 420 0.56 -33.10 22.41
CA ILE A 420 -0.77 -33.20 21.77
C ILE A 420 -1.71 -32.01 22.04
N GLN A 421 -1.35 -31.12 22.97
CA GLN A 421 -2.12 -29.90 23.27
C GLN A 421 -1.27 -28.87 24.02
N SER A 422 -1.53 -27.59 23.77
CA SER A 422 -1.21 -26.48 24.69
C SER A 422 -2.50 -25.75 25.09
N ASP A 423 -2.52 -25.11 26.27
CA ASP A 423 -3.56 -24.17 26.70
C ASP A 423 -3.26 -22.70 26.31
N ASN A 424 -2.08 -22.47 25.72
CA ASN A 424 -1.51 -21.17 25.38
C ASN A 424 -0.41 -21.36 24.32
N TYR A 425 -0.72 -21.09 23.05
CA TYR A 425 0.24 -21.21 21.94
C TYR A 425 1.14 -19.97 21.80
N ASP A 426 0.65 -18.81 22.25
CA ASP A 426 1.44 -17.58 22.38
C ASP A 426 2.57 -17.67 23.43
N TRP A 427 2.71 -18.77 24.16
CA TRP A 427 3.88 -19.02 25.01
C TRP A 427 5.22 -18.97 24.26
N THR A 428 5.20 -19.13 22.93
CA THR A 428 6.42 -19.20 22.11
C THR A 428 6.84 -17.90 21.44
N ILE A 429 6.04 -16.83 21.53
CA ILE A 429 6.46 -15.52 21.03
C ILE A 429 7.72 -15.02 21.79
N PRO A 430 8.59 -14.21 21.16
CA PRO A 430 9.79 -13.68 21.79
C PRO A 430 9.55 -13.07 23.16
N ALA A 431 10.32 -13.52 24.16
CA ALA A 431 10.32 -12.96 25.50
C ALA A 431 11.74 -12.90 26.08
N GLY A 432 11.94 -12.07 27.11
CA GLY A 432 13.24 -11.89 27.76
C GLY A 432 13.18 -10.98 28.98
N SER A 433 14.33 -10.51 29.44
CA SER A 433 14.40 -9.52 30.52
C SER A 433 15.50 -8.50 30.29
N VAL A 434 15.21 -7.24 30.63
CA VAL A 434 16.16 -6.12 30.60
C VAL A 434 16.06 -5.38 31.93
N ASN A 435 17.17 -5.28 32.68
CA ASN A 435 17.23 -4.66 34.00
C ASN A 435 16.10 -5.09 34.96
N GLU A 436 15.99 -6.41 35.22
CA GLU A 436 14.99 -7.00 36.15
C GLU A 436 13.52 -6.85 35.69
N LYS A 437 13.29 -6.21 34.54
CA LYS A 437 11.97 -6.07 33.93
C LYS A 437 11.73 -7.22 32.95
N THR A 438 10.60 -7.90 33.08
CA THR A 438 10.17 -8.92 32.11
C THR A 438 9.63 -8.24 30.85
N LEU A 439 10.06 -8.71 29.69
CA LEU A 439 9.48 -8.39 28.39
C LEU A 439 8.83 -9.68 27.89
N ASP A 440 7.54 -9.87 28.16
CA ASP A 440 6.77 -11.08 27.80
C ASP A 440 5.62 -10.79 26.82
N GLY A 441 5.71 -9.66 26.12
CA GLY A 441 4.77 -9.27 25.07
C GLY A 441 4.60 -7.76 24.95
N GLY A 442 3.55 -7.38 24.24
CA GLY A 442 3.10 -6.00 24.12
C GLY A 442 2.25 -5.78 22.87
N ILE A 443 2.18 -4.53 22.43
CA ILE A 443 1.42 -4.18 21.22
C ILE A 443 2.27 -4.41 19.98
N LEU A 444 1.75 -5.19 19.02
CA LEU A 444 2.31 -5.31 17.67
C LEU A 444 1.53 -4.39 16.72
N ILE A 445 2.24 -3.74 15.79
CA ILE A 445 1.65 -2.87 14.76
C ILE A 445 2.06 -3.38 13.38
N TRP A 446 1.08 -3.86 12.63
CA TRP A 446 1.24 -4.42 11.30
C TRP A 446 0.87 -3.38 10.25
N HIS A 447 1.79 -3.03 9.35
CA HIS A 447 1.51 -2.25 8.15
C HIS A 447 1.05 -3.20 7.05
N ILE A 448 -0.18 -3.00 6.56
CA ILE A 448 -0.82 -3.83 5.53
C ILE A 448 -1.02 -3.01 4.26
N ASP A 449 -0.66 -3.60 3.12
CA ASP A 449 -0.93 -3.06 1.78
C ASP A 449 -1.59 -4.13 0.90
N GLU A 450 -2.91 -4.00 0.77
CA GLU A 450 -3.75 -4.88 -0.02
C GLU A 450 -3.40 -4.85 -1.51
N THR A 451 -2.79 -3.77 -2.01
CA THR A 451 -2.38 -3.69 -3.43
C THR A 451 -1.22 -4.67 -3.70
N ILE A 452 -0.28 -4.76 -2.75
CA ILE A 452 0.84 -5.69 -2.82
C ILE A 452 0.35 -7.12 -2.59
N ILE A 453 -0.53 -7.33 -1.60
CA ILE A 453 -1.14 -8.64 -1.32
C ILE A 453 -1.90 -9.15 -2.55
N GLU A 454 -2.87 -8.40 -3.08
CA GLU A 454 -3.69 -8.81 -4.24
C GLU A 454 -2.85 -9.11 -5.48
N ALA A 455 -1.76 -8.38 -5.71
CA ALA A 455 -0.84 -8.61 -6.82
C ALA A 455 0.03 -9.88 -6.66
N ASN A 456 0.30 -10.33 -5.43
CA ASN A 456 1.25 -11.39 -5.12
C ASN A 456 0.63 -12.65 -4.49
N LEU A 457 -0.65 -12.62 -4.11
CA LEU A 457 -1.35 -13.74 -3.48
C LEU A 457 -1.40 -14.97 -4.39
N ALA A 458 -1.64 -14.77 -5.68
CA ALA A 458 -1.78 -15.87 -6.65
C ALA A 458 -0.47 -16.63 -6.89
N SER A 459 0.67 -15.95 -6.83
CA SER A 459 2.03 -16.50 -6.92
C SER A 459 2.63 -16.89 -5.57
N ASN A 460 1.93 -16.58 -4.47
CA ASN A 460 2.39 -16.79 -3.10
C ASN A 460 3.75 -16.11 -2.83
N THR A 461 3.82 -14.81 -3.11
CA THR A 461 5.03 -13.96 -3.02
C THR A 461 4.80 -12.68 -2.21
N VAL A 462 3.82 -12.67 -1.30
CA VAL A 462 3.27 -11.48 -0.62
C VAL A 462 4.35 -10.63 0.06
N ASN A 463 5.34 -11.26 0.68
CA ASN A 463 6.44 -10.60 1.41
C ASN A 463 7.83 -10.79 0.76
N THR A 464 7.87 -11.26 -0.48
CA THR A 464 9.11 -11.50 -1.22
C THR A 464 9.72 -10.20 -1.76
N GLY A 465 8.89 -9.20 -2.07
CA GLY A 465 9.32 -7.88 -2.55
C GLY A 465 9.59 -6.85 -1.45
N LYS A 466 10.02 -5.65 -1.86
CA LYS A 466 10.01 -4.43 -1.03
C LYS A 466 9.30 -3.31 -1.81
N PRO A 467 8.31 -2.61 -1.23
CA PRO A 467 7.68 -2.86 0.07
C PRO A 467 7.04 -4.27 0.19
N ARG A 468 6.82 -4.73 1.43
CA ARG A 468 6.16 -6.00 1.79
C ARG A 468 4.65 -5.77 1.92
N GLY A 469 3.82 -6.79 1.63
CA GLY A 469 2.36 -6.68 1.73
C GLY A 469 1.81 -6.78 3.16
N VAL A 470 2.45 -7.60 4.00
CA VAL A 470 2.15 -7.74 5.44
C VAL A 470 3.46 -7.54 6.20
N PHE A 471 3.57 -6.45 6.96
CA PHE A 471 4.84 -6.01 7.50
C PHE A 471 4.73 -5.63 8.98
N LEU A 472 5.58 -6.19 9.84
CA LEU A 472 5.64 -5.80 11.25
C LEU A 472 6.50 -4.54 11.41
N LEU A 473 5.99 -3.51 12.08
CA LEU A 473 6.81 -2.39 12.52
C LEU A 473 7.56 -2.79 13.79
N GLU A 474 8.88 -2.94 13.70
CA GLU A 474 9.72 -3.38 14.82
C GLU A 474 9.91 -2.21 15.82
N ALA A 475 9.36 -2.35 17.04
CA ALA A 475 9.39 -1.30 18.07
C ALA A 475 10.78 -1.03 18.67
N ASP A 476 11.84 -1.66 18.19
CA ASP A 476 13.23 -1.34 18.51
C ASP A 476 13.84 -0.34 17.48
N GLY A 477 13.23 -0.19 16.30
CA GLY A 477 13.61 0.74 15.23
C GLY A 477 14.69 0.25 14.29
N ILE A 478 15.15 -0.99 14.48
CA ILE A 478 16.10 -1.67 13.62
C ILE A 478 15.26 -2.66 12.82
N GLN A 479 15.01 -2.35 11.54
CA GLN A 479 14.15 -3.22 10.75
C GLN A 479 14.93 -4.46 10.28
N ASP A 480 14.98 -5.50 11.10
CA ASP A 480 15.87 -6.65 10.92
C ASP A 480 15.23 -8.04 10.74
N ILE A 481 13.91 -8.22 10.93
CA ILE A 481 13.19 -9.43 10.47
C ILE A 481 13.44 -9.71 8.97
N GLY A 482 14.07 -10.85 8.71
CA GLY A 482 14.46 -11.30 7.37
C GLY A 482 15.76 -10.73 6.80
N GLN A 483 16.59 -10.07 7.61
CA GLN A 483 17.97 -9.76 7.20
C GLN A 483 18.85 -11.01 7.24
N SER A 484 20.08 -10.88 6.76
CA SER A 484 21.10 -11.94 6.83
C SER A 484 22.35 -11.42 7.55
N TYR A 485 22.75 -12.12 8.61
CA TYR A 485 23.92 -11.80 9.42
C TYR A 485 24.84 -13.01 9.52
N ASP A 486 26.16 -12.78 9.47
CA ASP A 486 27.17 -13.78 9.84
C ASP A 486 27.15 -13.98 11.37
N ILE A 487 27.63 -15.13 11.85
CA ILE A 487 27.66 -15.50 13.28
C ILE A 487 28.46 -14.51 14.15
N GLN A 488 29.34 -13.71 13.54
CA GLN A 488 30.15 -12.68 14.18
C GLN A 488 29.47 -11.30 14.27
N ASN A 489 28.34 -11.09 13.59
CA ASN A 489 27.61 -9.83 13.63
C ASN A 489 26.76 -9.73 14.89
N ALA A 490 26.74 -8.55 15.51
CA ALA A 490 25.98 -8.29 16.74
C ALA A 490 24.44 -8.36 16.57
N GLY A 491 23.93 -8.36 15.33
CA GLY A 491 22.51 -8.60 15.04
C GLY A 491 22.15 -10.08 14.84
N ASN A 492 23.10 -11.02 14.85
CA ASN A 492 22.75 -12.43 14.64
C ASN A 492 21.83 -12.93 15.76
N GLY A 493 20.66 -13.43 15.38
CA GLY A 493 19.56 -13.82 16.25
C GLY A 493 18.33 -12.89 16.18
N THR A 494 18.47 -11.64 15.73
CA THR A 494 17.35 -10.68 15.68
C THR A 494 16.45 -10.88 14.46
N GLN A 495 16.93 -11.53 13.40
CA GLN A 495 16.21 -11.64 12.11
C GLN A 495 14.92 -12.47 12.13
N ALA A 496 14.58 -13.03 13.29
CA ALA A 496 13.37 -13.77 13.59
C ALA A 496 12.38 -12.99 14.49
N GLY A 497 12.76 -11.79 14.91
CA GLY A 497 12.05 -10.96 15.88
C GLY A 497 12.54 -11.13 17.31
N THR A 498 12.41 -10.07 18.10
CA THR A 498 12.93 -9.92 19.47
C THR A 498 11.87 -9.45 20.46
N PRO A 499 12.11 -9.55 21.78
CA PRO A 499 11.24 -8.96 22.80
C PRO A 499 11.19 -7.42 22.77
N LEU A 500 12.06 -6.76 21.98
CA LEU A 500 12.09 -5.30 21.81
C LEU A 500 11.19 -4.84 20.65
N ASP A 501 10.61 -5.75 19.88
CA ASP A 501 9.77 -5.40 18.72
C ASP A 501 8.35 -5.01 19.14
N PHE A 502 7.99 -5.28 20.41
CA PHE A 502 6.71 -4.91 21.02
C PHE A 502 6.68 -3.44 21.46
N PHE A 503 5.63 -2.72 21.06
CA PHE A 503 5.36 -1.38 21.58
C PHE A 503 4.77 -1.43 23.00
N SER A 504 5.43 -0.76 23.94
CA SER A 504 4.97 -0.60 25.32
C SER A 504 5.65 0.60 25.99
N ALA A 505 5.08 1.11 27.09
CA ALA A 505 5.73 2.04 28.02
C ALA A 505 7.05 1.51 28.59
N ASP A 506 7.27 0.20 28.47
CA ASP A 506 8.31 -0.54 29.16
C ASP A 506 9.55 -0.81 28.32
N ASN A 507 9.44 -0.65 27.00
CA ASN A 507 10.49 -0.88 26.02
C ASN A 507 11.62 0.16 26.13
N VAL A 508 12.87 -0.31 26.04
CA VAL A 508 14.09 0.48 26.24
C VAL A 508 15.15 0.11 25.19
N ILE A 509 15.76 1.10 24.55
CA ILE A 509 16.86 0.87 23.61
C ILE A 509 18.18 0.94 24.36
N ALA A 510 19.05 -0.04 24.17
CA ALA A 510 20.42 -0.03 24.68
C ALA A 510 21.39 0.53 23.63
N LEU A 511 21.84 1.78 23.78
CA LEU A 511 22.87 2.37 22.92
C LEU A 511 24.26 2.27 23.58
N TYR A 512 25.21 1.72 22.84
CA TYR A 512 26.61 1.65 23.27
C TYR A 512 27.29 3.02 23.24
N GLY A 513 27.61 3.57 24.41
CA GLY A 513 28.32 4.83 24.55
C GLY A 513 29.82 4.69 24.27
N THR A 514 30.25 5.07 23.06
CA THR A 514 31.64 4.95 22.57
C THR A 514 32.72 5.59 23.44
N ALA A 515 32.37 6.55 24.31
CA ALA A 515 33.31 7.28 25.16
C ALA A 515 33.62 6.63 26.52
N SER A 516 32.93 5.54 26.92
CA SER A 516 33.08 5.00 28.29
C SER A 516 32.82 3.49 28.45
N GLY A 517 32.51 2.76 27.37
CA GLY A 517 32.15 1.33 27.45
C GLY A 517 30.90 1.05 28.31
N THR A 518 30.17 2.09 28.71
CA THR A 518 28.98 1.99 29.55
C THR A 518 27.74 1.93 28.65
N LEU A 519 26.94 0.89 28.84
CA LEU A 519 25.64 0.75 28.18
C LEU A 519 24.72 1.87 28.66
N LYS A 520 24.26 2.74 27.75
CA LYS A 520 23.25 3.75 28.07
C LYS A 520 21.91 3.30 27.52
N LEU A 521 21.00 3.00 28.43
CA LEU A 521 19.60 2.78 28.10
C LEU A 521 18.93 4.13 27.87
N PHE A 522 18.30 4.28 26.72
CA PHE A 522 17.42 5.41 26.43
C PHE A 522 15.99 4.87 26.39
N PRO A 523 15.04 5.47 27.14
CA PRO A 523 13.64 5.19 26.89
C PRO A 523 13.34 5.58 25.45
N ARG A 524 12.75 4.66 24.68
CA ARG A 524 12.31 4.98 23.32
C ARG A 524 11.34 6.16 23.38
N THR A 525 11.28 6.96 22.31
CA THR A 525 10.09 7.78 22.05
C THR A 525 8.84 6.90 22.14
N GLN A 526 8.01 7.16 23.15
CA GLN A 526 6.71 6.52 23.40
C GLN A 526 5.64 7.00 22.40
N LEU A 527 6.09 7.22 21.16
CA LEU A 527 5.43 7.88 20.06
C LEU A 527 6.08 7.41 18.75
N ILE A 528 5.25 7.06 17.77
CA ILE A 528 5.64 6.89 16.36
C ILE A 528 4.75 7.76 15.46
N ASP A 529 5.37 8.39 14.45
CA ASP A 529 4.74 9.27 13.46
C ASP A 529 5.48 9.20 12.10
N GLY A 530 5.20 10.10 11.16
CA GLY A 530 5.84 10.13 9.84
C GLY A 530 7.35 10.44 9.84
N THR A 531 7.94 10.77 10.99
CA THR A 531 9.34 11.21 11.15
C THR A 531 10.19 10.28 12.03
N THR A 532 9.56 9.34 12.75
CA THR A 532 10.25 8.38 13.62
C THR A 532 10.85 7.19 12.84
N PHE A 533 11.53 6.28 13.53
CA PHE A 533 11.85 4.95 13.01
C PHE A 533 11.39 3.92 14.03
N PRO A 534 10.51 2.96 13.69
CA PRO A 534 9.71 2.93 12.46
C PRO A 534 8.81 4.17 12.34
N ASN A 535 8.33 4.47 11.13
CA ASN A 535 7.43 5.59 10.87
C ASN A 535 6.03 5.12 10.49
N THR A 536 5.10 6.08 10.45
CA THR A 536 3.71 5.85 10.02
C THR A 536 3.44 6.26 8.56
N ARG A 537 4.45 6.46 7.71
CA ARG A 537 4.25 6.84 6.29
C ARG A 537 3.61 5.71 5.50
N SER A 538 3.03 6.04 4.34
CA SER A 538 2.65 5.02 3.36
C SER A 538 3.85 4.37 2.68
N ASN A 539 3.62 3.24 2.03
CA ASN A 539 4.55 2.59 1.10
C ASN A 539 4.95 3.50 -0.09
N ALA A 540 4.12 4.49 -0.43
CA ALA A 540 4.44 5.58 -1.37
C ALA A 540 5.23 6.75 -0.71
N ASN A 541 5.71 6.57 0.52
CA ASN A 541 6.47 7.52 1.34
C ASN A 541 5.73 8.84 1.68
N ALA A 542 4.40 8.86 1.58
CA ALA A 542 3.57 10.03 1.89
C ALA A 542 3.21 10.12 3.39
N GLU A 543 2.92 11.33 3.87
CA GLU A 543 2.45 11.52 5.24
C GLU A 543 1.05 10.95 5.42
N THR A 544 0.84 10.16 6.46
CA THR A 544 -0.49 9.67 6.85
C THR A 544 -1.11 10.54 7.93
N LYS A 545 -0.30 11.40 8.56
CA LYS A 545 -0.64 12.21 9.76
C LYS A 545 -1.15 11.37 10.92
N LEU A 546 -0.87 10.07 10.94
CA LEU A 546 -1.17 9.17 12.05
C LEU A 546 -0.04 9.22 13.08
N VAL A 547 -0.40 9.33 14.36
CA VAL A 547 0.53 9.28 15.49
C VAL A 547 0.01 8.26 16.50
N PHE A 548 0.80 7.24 16.81
CA PHE A 548 0.52 6.29 17.90
C PHE A 548 1.38 6.69 19.09
N LYS A 549 0.80 6.84 20.27
CA LYS A 549 1.46 7.36 21.48
C LYS A 549 0.79 6.88 22.76
N GLN A 550 1.39 7.16 23.91
CA GLN A 550 0.81 6.81 25.23
C GLN A 550 0.47 5.30 25.33
N PHE A 551 1.41 4.46 24.89
CA PHE A 551 1.35 3.02 25.15
C PHE A 551 1.34 2.77 26.66
N SER A 552 0.60 1.77 27.13
CA SER A 552 0.64 1.32 28.53
C SER A 552 1.89 0.49 28.82
N THR A 553 2.12 0.20 30.10
CA THR A 553 3.00 -0.92 30.51
C THR A 553 2.47 -2.24 29.94
N ILE A 554 3.35 -3.24 29.83
CA ILE A 554 3.03 -4.60 29.40
C ILE A 554 2.03 -5.21 30.39
N ALA A 555 0.93 -5.73 29.86
CA ALA A 555 -0.17 -6.30 30.64
C ALA A 555 -1.07 -7.19 29.75
N PRO A 556 -1.87 -8.10 30.35
CA PRO A 556 -2.90 -8.86 29.63
C PRO A 556 -3.95 -7.99 28.93
N THR A 557 -4.07 -6.72 29.29
CA THR A 557 -4.83 -5.72 28.53
C THR A 557 -4.04 -4.43 28.52
N MET A 558 -3.70 -3.95 27.32
CA MET A 558 -2.89 -2.76 27.11
C MET A 558 -3.69 -1.64 26.48
N SER A 559 -3.18 -0.41 26.55
CA SER A 559 -3.75 0.74 25.86
C SER A 559 -2.76 1.43 24.95
N VAL A 560 -3.26 2.03 23.88
CA VAL A 560 -2.53 2.97 23.02
C VAL A 560 -3.46 4.11 22.64
N ARG A 561 -2.92 5.32 22.49
CA ARG A 561 -3.65 6.47 21.95
C ARG A 561 -3.23 6.75 20.52
N ILE A 562 -4.21 6.95 19.64
CA ILE A 562 -3.99 7.29 18.24
C ILE A 562 -4.53 8.69 18.00
N THR A 563 -3.73 9.55 17.39
CA THR A 563 -4.18 10.86 16.92
C THR A 563 -3.94 11.06 15.43
N ARG A 564 -4.78 11.89 14.79
CA ARG A 564 -4.75 12.19 13.36
C ARG A 564 -4.65 13.68 13.07
N GLY A 565 -3.82 14.03 12.10
CA GLY A 565 -3.63 15.42 11.68
C GLY A 565 -2.61 16.19 12.54
N ASP A 566 -2.31 17.41 12.11
CA ASP A 566 -1.39 18.34 12.76
C ASP A 566 -1.87 19.81 12.59
N ASP A 567 -1.01 20.78 12.94
CA ASP A 567 -1.32 22.22 12.84
C ASP A 567 -1.33 22.78 11.39
N VAL A 568 -1.05 21.95 10.39
CA VAL A 568 -1.07 22.30 8.96
C VAL A 568 -2.24 21.61 8.26
N VAL A 569 -2.45 20.33 8.54
CA VAL A 569 -3.53 19.50 7.99
C VAL A 569 -4.26 18.82 9.16
N LYS A 570 -5.39 19.39 9.58
CA LYS A 570 -6.27 18.78 10.59
C LYS A 570 -7.22 17.81 9.91
N VAL A 571 -7.52 16.68 10.53
CA VAL A 571 -8.61 15.80 10.05
C VAL A 571 -9.95 16.35 10.54
N ILE A 572 -10.97 16.38 9.68
CA ILE A 572 -12.32 16.80 10.03
C ILE A 572 -13.00 15.70 10.85
N ASN A 573 -13.77 16.07 11.88
CA ASN A 573 -14.41 15.08 12.73
C ASN A 573 -15.41 14.22 11.94
N GLY A 574 -15.36 12.90 12.15
CA GLY A 574 -16.13 11.92 11.38
C GLY A 574 -15.47 11.45 10.08
N PHE A 575 -14.28 11.98 9.71
CA PHE A 575 -13.49 11.47 8.59
C PHE A 575 -12.27 10.66 9.08
N PRO A 576 -11.81 9.65 8.32
CA PRO A 576 -12.31 9.23 7.00
C PRO A 576 -13.63 8.44 7.07
N VAL A 577 -14.37 8.45 5.96
CA VAL A 577 -15.64 7.72 5.78
C VAL A 577 -15.48 6.69 4.67
N ASN A 578 -15.75 5.42 4.95
CA ASN A 578 -15.74 4.37 3.94
C ASN A 578 -17.07 4.33 3.17
N LEU A 579 -17.03 4.63 1.87
CA LEU A 579 -18.20 4.65 0.99
C LEU A 579 -18.48 3.29 0.32
N ALA A 580 -17.67 2.26 0.56
CA ALA A 580 -17.86 0.89 0.11
C ALA A 580 -18.23 0.75 -1.39
N THR A 581 -17.47 1.43 -2.26
CA THR A 581 -17.76 1.55 -3.70
C THR A 581 -16.56 2.11 -4.45
N SER A 582 -16.44 1.82 -5.74
CA SER A 582 -15.34 2.32 -6.58
C SER A 582 -15.56 3.72 -7.15
N PHE A 583 -14.46 4.41 -7.42
CA PHE A 583 -14.35 5.73 -8.04
C PHE A 583 -13.32 5.70 -9.18
N ASP A 584 -13.54 6.49 -10.23
CA ASP A 584 -12.66 6.64 -11.39
C ASP A 584 -12.44 8.14 -11.74
N ILE A 585 -11.81 8.44 -12.88
CA ILE A 585 -11.58 9.81 -13.35
C ILE A 585 -12.87 10.65 -13.60
N ARG A 586 -14.03 10.01 -13.74
CA ARG A 586 -15.34 10.66 -13.94
C ARG A 586 -16.13 10.78 -12.64
N ALA A 587 -15.65 10.09 -11.60
CA ALA A 587 -16.14 10.18 -10.24
C ALA A 587 -15.53 11.39 -9.52
N GLY A 588 -16.28 11.99 -8.62
CA GLY A 588 -15.87 13.22 -7.94
C GLY A 588 -16.64 13.49 -6.66
N ILE A 589 -16.25 14.58 -6.01
CA ILE A 589 -16.90 15.14 -4.83
C ILE A 589 -17.48 16.49 -5.21
N THR A 590 -18.72 16.76 -4.84
CA THR A 590 -19.33 18.09 -4.93
C THR A 590 -19.69 18.54 -3.53
N ALA A 591 -18.99 19.56 -3.03
CA ALA A 591 -19.23 20.15 -1.71
C ALA A 591 -20.05 21.43 -1.85
N PHE A 592 -21.17 21.55 -1.13
CA PHE A 592 -22.05 22.72 -1.17
C PHE A 592 -22.63 23.05 0.20
N LYS A 593 -22.86 24.34 0.44
CA LYS A 593 -23.29 24.84 1.75
C LYS A 593 -24.81 24.76 1.91
N THR A 594 -25.28 24.11 2.96
CA THR A 594 -26.69 24.07 3.36
C THR A 594 -26.84 24.63 4.77
N GLY A 595 -27.27 25.89 4.87
CA GLY A 595 -27.37 26.59 6.16
C GLY A 595 -25.99 26.77 6.80
N ILE A 596 -25.77 26.10 7.94
CA ILE A 596 -24.55 26.21 8.76
C ILE A 596 -23.53 25.07 8.54
N SER A 597 -23.78 24.14 7.63
CA SER A 597 -22.91 22.99 7.32
C SER A 597 -22.68 22.84 5.82
N TYR A 598 -21.67 22.08 5.39
CA TYR A 598 -21.62 21.60 4.01
C TYR A 598 -22.23 20.19 3.92
N ARG A 599 -22.82 19.90 2.76
CA ARG A 599 -23.12 18.55 2.29
C ARG A 599 -22.13 18.22 1.18
N LEU A 600 -21.64 16.99 1.20
CA LEU A 600 -20.83 16.38 0.17
C LEU A 600 -21.72 15.43 -0.63
N LEU A 601 -21.61 15.49 -1.95
CA LEU A 601 -22.17 14.49 -2.85
C LEU A 601 -21.01 13.80 -3.54
N ALA A 602 -20.90 12.48 -3.33
CA ALA A 602 -19.89 11.65 -3.96
C ALA A 602 -20.59 10.78 -5.02
N ASN A 603 -20.25 10.96 -6.30
CA ASN A 603 -20.72 10.10 -7.39
C ASN A 603 -19.71 8.97 -7.64
N THR A 604 -20.19 7.74 -7.77
CA THR A 604 -19.34 6.53 -7.89
C THR A 604 -19.07 6.16 -9.35
N SER A 605 -18.13 5.26 -9.64
CA SER A 605 -17.91 4.72 -11.00
C SER A 605 -19.03 3.78 -11.48
N THR A 606 -19.95 3.43 -10.58
CA THR A 606 -21.23 2.74 -10.85
C THR A 606 -22.40 3.73 -10.88
N ASP A 607 -22.11 5.02 -10.69
CA ASP A 607 -23.01 6.16 -10.68
C ASP A 607 -24.21 6.01 -9.75
N SER A 608 -23.91 5.57 -8.53
CA SER A 608 -24.71 5.90 -7.34
C SER A 608 -24.24 7.24 -6.76
N VAL A 609 -25.11 7.93 -6.03
CA VAL A 609 -24.74 9.15 -5.29
C VAL A 609 -24.97 8.95 -3.80
N ARG A 610 -23.96 9.29 -3.01
CA ARG A 610 -24.03 9.31 -1.54
C ARG A 610 -23.99 10.75 -1.05
N SER A 611 -24.87 11.09 -0.10
CA SER A 611 -24.84 12.38 0.60
C SER A 611 -24.25 12.21 1.99
N ILE A 612 -23.17 12.96 2.27
CA ILE A 612 -22.43 12.94 3.54
C ILE A 612 -22.37 14.37 4.10
N LEU A 613 -22.54 14.54 5.41
CA LEU A 613 -22.34 15.81 6.10
C LEU A 613 -20.86 16.07 6.44
N THR A 614 -20.52 17.32 6.74
CA THR A 614 -19.18 17.71 7.24
C THR A 614 -18.80 17.14 8.60
N ASP A 615 -19.69 16.40 9.27
CA ASP A 615 -19.40 15.64 10.49
C ASP A 615 -19.23 14.13 10.22
N GLY A 616 -19.08 13.74 8.94
CA GLY A 616 -18.98 12.35 8.49
C GLY A 616 -20.32 11.60 8.40
N THR A 617 -21.42 12.17 8.87
CA THR A 617 -22.73 11.48 8.87
C THR A 617 -23.23 11.27 7.45
N ALA A 618 -23.33 10.00 7.03
CA ALA A 618 -24.03 9.62 5.80
C ALA A 618 -25.54 9.80 5.99
N LEU A 619 -26.16 10.69 5.21
CA LEU A 619 -27.59 10.98 5.31
C LEU A 619 -28.43 10.02 4.47
N ILE A 620 -28.04 9.83 3.20
CA ILE A 620 -28.78 9.02 2.21
C ILE A 620 -27.78 8.43 1.20
N SER A 621 -27.99 7.17 0.83
CA SER A 621 -27.46 6.59 -0.41
C SER A 621 -28.60 6.36 -1.40
N GLU A 622 -28.66 7.15 -2.47
CA GLU A 622 -29.62 6.90 -3.55
C GLU A 622 -29.01 5.92 -4.55
N SER A 623 -29.57 4.71 -4.60
CA SER A 623 -29.33 3.81 -5.71
C SER A 623 -30.06 4.36 -6.93
N LEU A 624 -29.32 5.05 -7.80
CA LEU A 624 -29.85 5.62 -9.04
C LEU A 624 -30.15 4.53 -10.09
N ALA A 625 -30.17 3.25 -9.71
CA ALA A 625 -30.48 2.09 -10.54
C ALA A 625 -29.53 1.88 -11.74
N ASN A 626 -28.24 1.68 -11.46
CA ASN A 626 -27.17 1.42 -12.44
C ASN A 626 -27.11 2.47 -13.57
N ARG A 627 -27.11 3.74 -13.19
CA ARG A 627 -27.24 4.89 -14.08
C ARG A 627 -25.91 5.62 -14.29
N ALA A 628 -25.03 4.97 -15.05
CA ALA A 628 -23.82 5.50 -15.70
C ALA A 628 -23.83 7.02 -16.02
N GLN A 629 -22.79 7.73 -15.58
CA GLN A 629 -22.61 9.19 -15.55
C GLN A 629 -23.70 9.95 -14.76
N ALA A 630 -23.39 10.33 -13.52
CA ALA A 630 -24.12 11.33 -12.76
C ALA A 630 -23.24 12.55 -12.47
N LYS A 631 -23.19 13.53 -13.39
CA LYS A 631 -22.52 14.81 -13.13
C LYS A 631 -23.37 15.68 -12.21
N VAL A 632 -23.00 15.69 -10.92
CA VAL A 632 -23.71 16.40 -9.86
C VAL A 632 -23.40 17.89 -9.90
N THR A 633 -24.43 18.71 -9.73
CA THR A 633 -24.33 20.16 -9.50
C THR A 633 -25.41 20.55 -8.50
N SER A 634 -25.13 21.55 -7.67
CA SER A 634 -25.89 21.78 -6.42
C SER A 634 -26.16 23.25 -6.15
N THR A 635 -27.41 23.55 -5.83
CA THR A 635 -27.88 24.84 -5.35
C THR A 635 -28.35 24.70 -3.90
N ALA A 636 -28.71 25.81 -3.24
CA ALA A 636 -29.26 25.77 -1.88
C ALA A 636 -30.56 24.95 -1.76
N SER A 637 -31.31 24.75 -2.85
CA SER A 637 -32.63 24.08 -2.86
C SER A 637 -32.64 22.74 -3.62
N ALA A 638 -31.72 22.52 -4.56
CA ALA A 638 -31.79 21.44 -5.54
C ALA A 638 -30.42 20.87 -5.92
N ASN A 639 -30.34 19.54 -6.03
CA ASN A 639 -29.26 18.83 -6.70
C ASN A 639 -29.72 18.39 -8.09
N PHE A 640 -28.86 18.52 -9.10
CA PHE A 640 -29.15 18.03 -10.45
C PHE A 640 -28.12 16.98 -10.86
N LEU A 641 -28.62 15.87 -11.41
CA LEU A 641 -27.86 14.73 -11.89
C LEU A 641 -28.21 14.50 -13.36
N VAL A 642 -27.23 14.19 -14.19
CA VAL A 642 -27.38 14.17 -15.64
C VAL A 642 -26.71 12.93 -16.23
N LYS A 643 -27.52 12.09 -16.88
CA LYS A 643 -27.16 10.80 -17.51
C LYS A 643 -27.81 10.66 -18.88
N ASP A 644 -27.09 10.11 -19.87
CA ASP A 644 -27.64 9.75 -21.19
C ASP A 644 -28.53 10.88 -21.71
N SER A 645 -29.79 10.61 -22.08
CA SER A 645 -30.77 11.63 -22.46
C SER A 645 -31.63 12.14 -21.31
N SER A 646 -31.19 12.07 -20.05
CA SER A 646 -32.02 12.35 -18.87
C SER A 646 -31.37 13.29 -17.86
N ILE A 647 -32.22 14.13 -17.23
CA ILE A 647 -31.86 15.01 -16.12
C ILE A 647 -32.77 14.69 -14.94
N THR A 648 -32.18 14.39 -13.80
CA THR A 648 -32.87 14.12 -12.54
C THR A 648 -32.58 15.25 -11.55
N LEU A 649 -33.63 15.92 -11.11
CA LEU A 649 -33.64 16.85 -9.98
C LEU A 649 -33.93 16.05 -8.70
N VAL A 650 -33.11 16.25 -7.68
CA VAL A 650 -33.33 15.75 -6.31
C VAL A 650 -33.46 16.96 -5.39
N GLN A 651 -34.62 17.15 -4.78
CA GLN A 651 -34.84 18.25 -3.84
C GLN A 651 -34.03 18.03 -2.55
N THR A 652 -33.40 19.08 -2.03
CA THR A 652 -32.49 18.98 -0.86
C THR A 652 -33.19 19.02 0.50
N VAL A 653 -34.52 19.13 0.49
CA VAL A 653 -35.40 19.24 1.66
C VAL A 653 -36.34 18.04 1.75
N SER A 654 -36.71 17.65 2.98
CA SER A 654 -37.63 16.53 3.23
C SER A 654 -39.10 16.96 3.05
N PRO A 655 -39.97 16.14 2.42
CA PRO A 655 -39.67 14.84 1.80
C PRO A 655 -38.89 15.00 0.49
N PHE A 656 -37.92 14.11 0.28
CA PHE A 656 -37.07 14.09 -0.91
C PHE A 656 -37.89 13.71 -2.15
N ASN A 657 -38.33 14.71 -2.91
CA ASN A 657 -38.93 14.47 -4.21
C ASN A 657 -37.83 14.39 -5.28
N THR A 658 -37.88 13.32 -6.06
CA THR A 658 -37.06 13.16 -7.26
C THR A 658 -37.93 13.36 -8.50
N PHE A 659 -37.45 14.17 -9.44
CA PHE A 659 -38.13 14.42 -10.70
C PHE A 659 -37.14 14.14 -11.83
N THR A 660 -37.48 13.25 -12.76
CA THR A 660 -36.64 12.95 -13.94
C THR A 660 -37.35 13.38 -15.21
N THR A 661 -36.64 14.10 -16.07
CA THR A 661 -37.10 14.47 -17.42
C THR A 661 -36.15 13.91 -18.47
N ASN A 662 -36.68 13.54 -19.65
CA ASN A 662 -35.88 13.09 -20.77
C ASN A 662 -35.79 14.19 -21.84
N VAL A 663 -34.59 14.45 -22.32
CA VAL A 663 -34.24 15.54 -23.22
C VAL A 663 -34.14 15.09 -24.70
N GLY A 664 -34.48 13.83 -24.99
CA GLY A 664 -34.66 13.29 -26.34
C GLY A 664 -33.39 12.89 -27.10
N SER A 665 -32.21 13.21 -26.59
CA SER A 665 -30.92 12.81 -27.16
C SER A 665 -29.83 12.72 -26.09
N ARG A 666 -28.79 11.91 -26.32
CA ARG A 666 -27.69 11.71 -25.35
C ARG A 666 -27.03 13.05 -25.05
N ILE A 667 -26.97 13.42 -23.78
CA ILE A 667 -26.27 14.60 -23.27
C ILE A 667 -24.77 14.33 -23.37
N THR A 668 -24.02 15.31 -23.84
CA THR A 668 -22.57 15.24 -24.12
C THR A 668 -21.83 16.40 -23.47
N THR A 669 -22.37 16.99 -22.41
CA THR A 669 -21.74 18.13 -21.71
C THR A 669 -21.65 17.88 -20.22
N THR A 670 -20.94 18.76 -19.52
CA THR A 670 -21.18 18.98 -18.08
C THR A 670 -22.57 19.57 -17.85
N THR A 671 -23.06 19.41 -16.62
CA THR A 671 -24.26 20.08 -16.11
C THR A 671 -23.87 21.45 -15.58
N GLY A 672 -24.05 22.52 -16.36
CA GLY A 672 -23.84 23.88 -15.87
C GLY A 672 -25.09 24.40 -15.16
N VAL A 673 -24.94 25.11 -14.04
CA VAL A 673 -26.03 25.84 -13.38
C VAL A 673 -25.82 27.35 -13.54
N ASP A 674 -26.78 27.99 -14.23
CA ASP A 674 -26.99 29.43 -14.16
C ASP A 674 -27.76 29.76 -12.88
N ALA A 675 -26.99 30.08 -11.83
CA ALA A 675 -27.51 30.41 -10.51
C ALA A 675 -28.38 31.68 -10.49
N ASN A 676 -28.21 32.60 -11.44
CA ASN A 676 -28.99 33.84 -11.48
C ASN A 676 -30.44 33.59 -11.91
N ASN A 677 -30.66 32.58 -12.76
CA ASN A 677 -31.97 32.24 -13.30
C ASN A 677 -32.54 30.91 -12.77
N GLY A 678 -31.82 30.20 -11.89
CA GLY A 678 -32.22 28.87 -11.41
C GLY A 678 -32.26 27.81 -12.52
N ARG A 679 -31.42 27.97 -13.56
CA ARG A 679 -31.46 27.17 -14.79
C ARG A 679 -30.29 26.20 -14.87
N VAL A 680 -30.60 24.92 -15.05
CA VAL A 680 -29.63 23.95 -15.59
C VAL A 680 -29.51 24.17 -17.10
N VAL A 681 -28.31 23.96 -17.63
CA VAL A 681 -28.03 23.91 -19.08
C VAL A 681 -27.21 22.67 -19.41
N VAL A 682 -27.64 21.95 -20.45
CA VAL A 682 -26.89 20.82 -21.06
C VAL A 682 -26.87 20.93 -22.58
N GLY A 683 -25.86 20.36 -23.22
CA GLY A 683 -25.81 20.11 -24.66
C GLY A 683 -25.96 18.63 -24.98
N THR A 684 -26.55 18.31 -26.13
CA THR A 684 -26.80 16.94 -26.59
C THR A 684 -25.99 16.58 -27.83
N ALA A 685 -25.84 15.28 -28.09
CA ALA A 685 -25.13 14.69 -29.23
C ALA A 685 -25.70 15.09 -30.61
N ILE A 686 -26.92 15.62 -30.66
CA ILE A 686 -27.54 16.19 -31.87
C ILE A 686 -27.38 17.72 -31.97
N GLY A 687 -26.62 18.33 -31.06
CA GLY A 687 -26.31 19.77 -31.05
C GLY A 687 -27.36 20.66 -30.38
N ASN A 688 -28.39 20.10 -29.73
CA ASN A 688 -29.38 20.92 -29.01
C ASN A 688 -28.83 21.33 -27.64
N SER A 689 -28.97 22.63 -27.32
CA SER A 689 -28.98 23.12 -25.93
C SER A 689 -30.34 22.91 -25.31
N ILE A 690 -30.37 22.42 -24.07
CA ILE A 690 -31.59 22.17 -23.32
C ILE A 690 -31.42 22.75 -21.93
N SER A 691 -32.38 23.57 -21.52
CA SER A 691 -32.37 24.27 -20.25
C SER A 691 -33.64 23.97 -19.46
N LEU A 692 -33.49 23.79 -18.15
CA LEU A 692 -34.55 23.40 -17.22
C LEU A 692 -34.50 24.31 -15.99
N THR A 693 -35.66 24.78 -15.52
CA THR A 693 -35.76 25.48 -14.23
C THR A 693 -35.98 24.49 -13.09
N SER A 694 -35.46 24.82 -11.90
CA SER A 694 -35.66 24.07 -10.64
C SER A 694 -37.13 23.78 -10.33
N ASP A 695 -38.04 24.65 -10.76
CA ASP A 695 -39.41 24.68 -10.22
C ASP A 695 -40.43 23.91 -11.07
N SER A 696 -40.02 23.37 -12.24
CA SER A 696 -40.99 22.73 -13.15
C SER A 696 -40.49 21.55 -13.98
N LEU A 697 -39.17 21.38 -14.16
CA LEU A 697 -38.56 20.46 -15.15
C LEU A 697 -39.21 20.48 -16.56
N LYS A 698 -39.91 21.56 -16.92
CA LYS A 698 -40.43 21.71 -18.28
C LYS A 698 -39.25 21.88 -19.21
N ALA A 699 -38.98 20.84 -20.01
CA ALA A 699 -38.19 20.99 -21.20
C ALA A 699 -38.89 22.04 -22.06
N PHE A 700 -38.26 23.22 -22.19
CA PHE A 700 -38.66 24.16 -23.22
C PHE A 700 -38.53 23.46 -24.59
N PRO A 701 -39.39 23.78 -25.58
CA PRO A 701 -39.23 23.24 -26.92
C PRO A 701 -37.79 23.45 -27.39
N PRO A 702 -37.15 22.46 -28.06
CA PRO A 702 -35.80 22.64 -28.58
C PRO A 702 -35.80 23.87 -29.49
N LEU A 703 -35.09 24.93 -29.08
CA LEU A 703 -35.22 26.26 -29.69
C LEU A 703 -34.95 26.17 -31.20
N PRO A 704 -35.98 26.30 -32.07
CA PRO A 704 -35.78 26.28 -33.50
C PRO A 704 -35.05 27.57 -33.86
N ARG A 705 -33.86 27.45 -34.47
CA ARG A 705 -32.87 28.53 -34.61
C ARG A 705 -33.45 29.93 -34.81
N SER A 706 -33.12 30.83 -33.89
CA SER A 706 -32.89 32.23 -34.22
C SER A 706 -31.62 32.76 -33.56
N GLN A 707 -30.60 32.98 -34.41
CA GLN A 707 -29.43 33.82 -34.19
C GLN A 707 -28.41 33.51 -33.06
N ASN A 708 -28.40 32.35 -32.40
CA ASN A 708 -27.23 31.94 -31.58
C ASN A 708 -26.87 30.44 -31.66
N LYS A 709 -25.74 30.04 -31.06
CA LYS A 709 -25.15 28.69 -31.05
C LYS A 709 -24.40 28.36 -29.75
N ILE A 710 -24.84 27.29 -29.09
CA ILE A 710 -23.97 26.48 -28.22
C ILE A 710 -23.17 25.52 -29.10
N VAL A 711 -21.84 25.53 -29.02
CA VAL A 711 -20.97 24.57 -29.71
C VAL A 711 -20.44 23.56 -28.70
N THR A 712 -21.08 22.39 -28.61
CA THR A 712 -20.53 21.22 -27.92
C THR A 712 -19.50 20.55 -28.81
N LEU A 713 -18.29 20.29 -28.31
CA LEU A 713 -17.23 19.61 -29.06
C LEU A 713 -16.85 18.23 -28.48
N VAL A 714 -17.06 17.99 -27.18
CA VAL A 714 -16.89 16.67 -26.52
C VAL A 714 -17.61 16.63 -25.16
N ASP A 715 -17.65 15.42 -24.55
CA ASP A 715 -18.19 15.07 -23.22
C ASP A 715 -17.73 15.98 -22.06
N GLY A 716 -18.23 17.21 -22.01
CA GLY A 716 -17.84 18.14 -20.94
C GLY A 716 -18.08 19.63 -21.14
N LEU A 717 -18.67 20.09 -22.25
CA LEU A 717 -18.72 21.53 -22.52
C LEU A 717 -20.08 22.05 -23.01
N ALA A 718 -20.82 22.71 -22.12
CA ALA A 718 -21.97 23.55 -22.49
C ALA A 718 -21.50 25.02 -22.66
N VAL A 719 -21.12 25.41 -23.87
CA VAL A 719 -20.80 26.82 -24.20
C VAL A 719 -22.09 27.64 -24.31
N ALA A 720 -22.46 28.39 -23.27
CA ALA A 720 -23.65 29.25 -23.31
C ALA A 720 -23.55 30.39 -24.35
N GLU A 721 -24.71 30.95 -24.71
CA GLU A 721 -24.97 31.66 -25.97
C GLU A 721 -24.35 33.07 -26.11
N ASP A 722 -23.08 33.17 -26.51
CA ASP A 722 -22.73 33.90 -27.74
C ASP A 722 -21.41 33.40 -28.36
N GLY A 723 -21.54 32.53 -29.36
CA GLY A 723 -20.41 31.86 -30.02
C GLY A 723 -20.43 31.94 -31.55
N ASN A 724 -21.22 32.82 -32.15
CA ASN A 724 -21.40 32.85 -33.62
C ASN A 724 -20.12 33.19 -34.42
N ASN A 725 -19.07 33.71 -33.77
CA ASN A 725 -17.83 34.19 -34.40
C ASN A 725 -16.60 33.31 -34.16
N LEU A 726 -16.71 32.15 -33.51
CA LEU A 726 -15.52 31.47 -32.94
C LEU A 726 -14.46 30.94 -33.92
N ASN A 727 -14.76 30.77 -35.22
CA ASN A 727 -13.80 30.42 -36.30
C ASN A 727 -12.68 29.41 -35.92
N LEU A 728 -13.03 28.40 -35.12
CA LEU A 728 -12.06 27.56 -34.42
C LEU A 728 -11.32 26.61 -35.38
N ASN A 729 -10.10 26.98 -35.78
CA ASN A 729 -9.23 26.09 -36.56
C ASN A 729 -8.52 25.08 -35.66
N LEU A 730 -9.05 23.85 -35.60
CA LEU A 730 -8.44 22.73 -34.88
C LEU A 730 -7.33 22.03 -35.67
N ALA A 731 -7.17 22.32 -36.97
CA ALA A 731 -6.16 21.71 -37.85
C ALA A 731 -6.04 20.18 -37.69
N GLY A 732 -7.19 19.49 -37.64
CA GLY A 732 -7.31 18.02 -37.56
C GLY A 732 -7.24 17.41 -36.15
N ARG A 733 -7.13 18.22 -35.09
CA ARG A 733 -7.01 17.75 -33.70
C ARG A 733 -8.32 17.31 -33.06
N THR A 734 -8.22 16.37 -32.13
CA THR A 734 -9.32 15.84 -31.34
C THR A 734 -9.29 16.41 -29.93
N ILE A 735 -10.22 17.32 -29.58
CA ILE A 735 -10.31 17.86 -28.21
C ILE A 735 -10.62 16.72 -27.22
N THR A 736 -9.97 16.75 -26.06
CA THR A 736 -10.22 15.84 -24.93
C THR A 736 -10.80 16.56 -23.70
N ALA A 737 -10.40 17.81 -23.46
CA ALA A 737 -10.93 18.66 -22.39
C ALA A 737 -10.97 20.14 -22.78
N ALA A 738 -11.79 20.95 -22.12
CA ALA A 738 -11.96 22.38 -22.43
C ALA A 738 -12.45 23.19 -21.21
N VAL A 739 -12.01 24.44 -21.11
CA VAL A 739 -12.38 25.41 -20.04
C VAL A 739 -12.58 26.82 -20.58
N GLY A 740 -13.43 27.60 -19.91
CA GLY A 740 -13.66 29.02 -20.20
C GLY A 740 -12.70 29.95 -19.44
N GLY A 741 -12.29 31.04 -20.09
CA GLY A 741 -11.47 32.10 -19.51
C GLY A 741 -12.28 33.11 -18.68
N PHE A 742 -12.09 34.40 -18.98
CA PHE A 742 -12.74 35.50 -18.26
C PHE A 742 -14.18 35.77 -18.72
N SER A 743 -15.01 36.28 -17.80
CA SER A 743 -16.39 36.73 -18.08
C SER A 743 -16.56 38.25 -18.21
N GLU A 744 -15.52 39.06 -17.98
CA GLU A 744 -15.59 40.53 -18.05
C GLU A 744 -14.48 41.16 -18.90
N SER A 745 -14.83 42.18 -19.69
CA SER A 745 -13.97 42.89 -20.65
C SER A 745 -13.70 44.34 -20.23
N ASN A 746 -12.98 44.52 -19.12
CA ASN A 746 -12.67 45.86 -18.59
C ASN A 746 -11.63 46.64 -19.43
N GLY A 747 -12.14 47.32 -20.47
CA GLY A 747 -11.70 48.67 -20.86
C GLY A 747 -10.45 48.84 -21.73
N LEU A 748 -9.76 47.77 -22.16
CA LEU A 748 -8.61 47.85 -23.07
C LEU A 748 -8.65 46.73 -24.13
N PRO A 749 -8.13 46.95 -25.36
CA PRO A 749 -8.04 45.93 -26.39
C PRO A 749 -6.91 44.93 -26.09
N LYS A 750 -7.10 44.10 -25.06
CA LYS A 750 -6.20 43.00 -24.70
C LYS A 750 -6.61 41.72 -25.44
N ARG A 751 -5.63 41.00 -25.99
CA ARG A 751 -5.77 39.65 -26.56
C ARG A 751 -5.95 38.65 -25.42
N ARG A 752 -7.15 38.60 -24.85
CA ARG A 752 -7.50 37.79 -23.67
C ARG A 752 -7.94 36.38 -24.02
N LEU A 753 -7.60 35.43 -23.15
CA LEU A 753 -8.10 34.06 -23.11
C LEU A 753 -9.64 34.04 -23.04
N SER A 754 -10.25 33.45 -24.05
CA SER A 754 -11.68 33.14 -24.11
C SER A 754 -11.92 31.68 -23.72
N TYR A 755 -11.15 30.74 -24.29
CA TYR A 755 -11.19 29.31 -23.96
C TYR A 755 -9.81 28.67 -24.08
N ALA A 756 -9.57 27.64 -23.27
CA ALA A 756 -8.43 26.74 -23.42
C ALA A 756 -8.93 25.31 -23.68
N PHE A 757 -8.31 24.60 -24.62
CA PHE A 757 -8.63 23.22 -24.99
C PHE A 757 -7.40 22.34 -24.91
N LEU A 758 -7.54 21.12 -24.41
CA LEU A 758 -6.55 20.06 -24.53
C LEU A 758 -6.96 19.10 -25.63
N THR A 759 -6.00 18.51 -26.33
CA THR A 759 -6.26 17.56 -27.41
C THR A 759 -5.53 16.24 -27.21
N LYS A 760 -6.05 15.19 -27.85
CA LYS A 760 -5.48 13.84 -27.86
C LYS A 760 -4.07 13.80 -28.45
N GLU A 761 -3.78 14.74 -29.35
CA GLU A 761 -2.47 14.94 -29.97
C GLU A 761 -1.47 15.64 -29.02
N LYS A 762 -1.89 15.93 -27.77
CA LYS A 762 -1.11 16.54 -26.68
C LYS A 762 -0.78 18.02 -26.91
N ASP A 763 -1.68 18.72 -27.59
CA ASP A 763 -1.62 20.17 -27.76
C ASP A 763 -2.59 20.89 -26.81
N LEU A 764 -2.15 22.03 -26.27
CA LEU A 764 -2.99 23.07 -25.70
C LEU A 764 -3.38 24.06 -26.81
N ILE A 765 -4.66 24.27 -27.03
CA ILE A 765 -5.18 25.31 -27.91
C ILE A 765 -5.73 26.45 -27.05
N ILE A 766 -5.19 27.65 -27.22
CA ILE A 766 -5.66 28.89 -26.62
C ILE A 766 -6.52 29.61 -27.67
N LEU A 767 -7.78 29.87 -27.37
CA LEU A 767 -8.68 30.70 -28.17
C LEU A 767 -8.86 32.05 -27.48
N TYR A 768 -8.61 33.12 -28.22
CA TYR A 768 -8.72 34.49 -27.70
C TYR A 768 -10.10 35.09 -27.97
N GLN A 769 -10.46 36.14 -27.21
CA GLN A 769 -11.70 36.92 -27.43
C GLN A 769 -11.76 37.57 -28.83
N THR A 770 -10.63 37.68 -29.53
CA THR A 770 -10.53 38.14 -30.92
C THR A 770 -10.94 37.08 -31.95
N GLY A 771 -11.15 35.82 -31.55
CA GLY A 771 -11.38 34.67 -32.45
C GLY A 771 -10.10 34.03 -33.01
N GLU A 772 -8.92 34.54 -32.65
CA GLU A 772 -7.64 33.92 -32.99
C GLU A 772 -7.38 32.67 -32.14
N THR A 773 -6.68 31.67 -32.69
CA THR A 773 -6.17 30.51 -31.94
C THR A 773 -4.64 30.43 -31.92
N LYS A 774 -4.07 30.02 -30.79
CA LYS A 774 -2.65 29.67 -30.62
C LYS A 774 -2.56 28.21 -30.19
N ILE A 775 -1.66 27.44 -30.80
CA ILE A 775 -1.45 26.01 -30.51
C ILE A 775 -0.09 25.85 -29.84
N VAL A 776 -0.06 25.14 -28.72
CA VAL A 776 1.10 24.97 -27.84
C VAL A 776 1.27 23.49 -27.54
N PRO A 777 2.31 22.82 -28.08
CA PRO A 777 2.58 21.44 -27.73
C PRO A 777 2.93 21.28 -26.25
N VAL A 778 2.21 20.39 -25.56
CA VAL A 778 2.54 19.99 -24.18
C VAL A 778 3.63 18.92 -24.27
N PRO A 779 4.80 19.10 -23.63
CA PRO A 779 5.92 18.19 -23.77
C PRO A 779 5.74 16.95 -22.87
N CYS A 780 4.75 16.13 -23.19
CA CYS A 780 4.42 14.88 -22.51
C CYS A 780 4.42 13.67 -23.47
N VAL A 781 4.58 12.48 -22.89
CA VAL A 781 4.58 11.20 -23.60
C VAL A 781 3.15 10.66 -23.71
N ASN A 782 2.44 10.57 -22.58
CA ASN A 782 1.11 9.97 -22.48
C ASN A 782 -0.02 10.93 -22.91
N GLU A 783 -1.20 10.37 -23.20
CA GLU A 783 -2.44 11.13 -23.46
C GLU A 783 -2.89 11.89 -22.20
N ILE A 784 -3.25 13.16 -22.37
CA ILE A 784 -3.70 14.01 -21.26
C ILE A 784 -5.18 13.74 -21.00
N LYS A 785 -5.49 13.15 -19.84
CA LYS A 785 -6.86 12.81 -19.43
C LYS A 785 -7.52 13.83 -18.49
N SER A 786 -6.72 14.65 -17.83
CA SER A 786 -7.18 15.68 -16.89
C SER A 786 -7.88 16.83 -17.61
N SER A 787 -8.77 17.53 -16.91
CA SER A 787 -9.22 18.86 -17.34
C SER A 787 -8.23 19.91 -16.86
N PRO A 788 -7.94 20.97 -17.64
CA PRO A 788 -7.11 22.06 -17.17
C PRO A 788 -7.83 22.89 -16.10
N ALA A 789 -7.08 23.69 -15.35
CA ALA A 789 -7.58 24.71 -14.44
C ALA A 789 -7.07 26.10 -14.84
N ILE A 790 -7.73 27.17 -14.39
CA ILE A 790 -7.29 28.54 -14.62
C ILE A 790 -7.17 29.30 -13.29
N ALA A 791 -6.05 30.01 -13.09
CA ALA A 791 -5.80 30.83 -11.90
C ALA A 791 -4.80 31.96 -12.17
N ASP A 792 -4.95 33.13 -11.53
CA ASP A 792 -3.96 34.22 -11.54
C ASP A 792 -2.93 34.02 -10.41
N LEU A 793 -2.03 33.05 -10.58
CA LEU A 793 -1.03 32.61 -9.58
C LEU A 793 -0.09 33.72 -9.06
N GLU A 794 -0.12 34.90 -9.68
CA GLU A 794 0.82 35.99 -9.48
C GLU A 794 0.13 37.32 -9.14
N HIS A 795 -1.20 37.32 -9.03
CA HIS A 795 -2.08 38.48 -8.78
C HIS A 795 -1.87 39.67 -9.73
N ARG A 796 -1.42 39.43 -10.97
CA ARG A 796 -1.17 40.48 -11.96
C ARG A 796 -2.34 40.70 -12.92
N GLY A 797 -3.41 39.95 -12.78
CA GLY A 797 -4.46 39.80 -13.80
C GLY A 797 -3.97 39.02 -15.02
N GLU A 798 -2.94 38.18 -14.87
CA GLU A 798 -2.30 37.34 -15.89
C GLU A 798 -2.60 35.86 -15.57
N PRO A 799 -3.67 35.27 -16.14
CA PRO A 799 -4.08 33.92 -15.78
C PRO A 799 -3.09 32.88 -16.33
N ALA A 800 -2.84 31.88 -15.51
CA ALA A 800 -2.23 30.61 -15.86
C ALA A 800 -3.29 29.63 -16.35
N ILE A 801 -2.97 28.88 -17.41
CA ILE A 801 -3.66 27.65 -17.82
C ILE A 801 -2.82 26.50 -17.26
N ILE A 802 -3.37 25.80 -16.26
CA ILE A 802 -2.67 24.79 -15.47
C ILE A 802 -3.11 23.39 -15.93
N ILE A 803 -2.16 22.52 -16.23
CA ILE A 803 -2.38 21.20 -16.83
C ILE A 803 -1.54 20.16 -16.09
N THR A 804 -2.13 19.04 -15.71
CA THR A 804 -1.40 17.84 -15.25
C THR A 804 -1.16 16.89 -16.42
N ALA A 805 0.09 16.48 -16.66
CA ALA A 805 0.43 15.52 -17.71
C ALA A 805 1.73 14.77 -17.37
N ASP A 806 1.79 13.47 -17.67
CA ASP A 806 2.81 12.54 -17.15
C ASP A 806 2.99 12.72 -15.62
N ASP A 807 4.20 13.00 -15.15
CA ASP A 807 4.56 13.25 -13.75
C ASP A 807 4.66 14.75 -13.41
N LYS A 808 4.06 15.63 -14.22
CA LYS A 808 4.29 17.08 -14.20
C LYS A 808 3.02 17.91 -14.10
N ILE A 809 3.16 19.06 -13.43
CA ILE A 809 2.24 20.19 -13.47
C ILE A 809 2.85 21.22 -14.42
N PHE A 810 2.15 21.56 -15.49
CA PHE A 810 2.48 22.65 -16.39
C PHE A 810 1.58 23.85 -16.07
N ALA A 811 2.11 25.06 -16.22
CA ALA A 811 1.33 26.29 -16.20
C ALA A 811 1.79 27.17 -17.36
N TYR A 812 0.86 27.56 -18.23
CA TYR A 812 1.11 28.41 -19.39
C TYR A 812 0.40 29.74 -19.22
N ASN A 813 1.03 30.86 -19.57
CA ASN A 813 0.32 32.14 -19.63
C ASN A 813 -0.53 32.27 -20.90
N GLU A 814 -1.28 33.37 -21.06
CA GLU A 814 -2.14 33.61 -22.24
C GLU A 814 -1.35 33.63 -23.57
N GLU A 815 -0.03 33.82 -23.54
CA GLU A 815 0.84 33.69 -24.70
C GLU A 815 1.42 32.28 -24.91
N GLY A 816 0.92 31.25 -24.20
CA GLY A 816 1.39 29.88 -24.39
C GLY A 816 2.83 29.65 -23.97
N ASN A 817 3.43 30.59 -23.22
CA ASN A 817 4.76 30.43 -22.64
C ASN A 817 4.62 29.81 -21.25
N LEU A 818 5.52 28.89 -20.89
CA LEU A 818 5.53 28.31 -19.54
C LEU A 818 5.78 29.41 -18.50
N ILE A 819 4.96 29.48 -17.45
CA ILE A 819 5.20 30.40 -16.34
C ILE A 819 6.52 30.04 -15.64
N THR A 820 7.20 31.04 -15.08
CA THR A 820 8.46 30.84 -14.37
C THR A 820 8.30 29.78 -13.27
N ASN A 821 9.32 28.93 -13.09
CA ASN A 821 9.30 27.72 -12.25
C ASN A 821 8.48 26.52 -12.78
N PHE A 822 7.76 26.62 -13.90
CA PHE A 822 7.05 25.47 -14.49
C PHE A 822 7.83 24.79 -15.63
N PRO A 823 7.66 23.47 -15.85
CA PRO A 823 6.80 22.56 -15.08
C PRO A 823 7.35 22.18 -13.70
N ILE A 824 6.44 21.88 -12.77
CA ILE A 824 6.75 21.23 -11.49
C ILE A 824 6.74 19.72 -11.73
N ALA A 825 7.84 19.03 -11.45
CA ALA A 825 7.88 17.56 -11.46
C ALA A 825 7.51 17.03 -10.07
N VAL A 826 6.45 16.20 -9.99
CA VAL A 826 6.01 15.59 -8.72
C VAL A 826 6.65 14.22 -8.48
N ASN A 827 7.40 13.73 -9.47
CA ASN A 827 8.06 12.42 -9.51
C ASN A 827 7.05 11.29 -9.25
N SER A 828 5.97 11.26 -10.01
CA SER A 828 4.94 10.20 -9.93
C SER A 828 5.36 8.96 -10.70
N ALA A 829 5.22 7.78 -10.09
CA ALA A 829 5.50 6.50 -10.75
C ALA A 829 4.48 6.18 -11.86
N LEU A 830 3.32 6.85 -11.87
CA LEU A 830 2.24 6.70 -12.84
C LEU A 830 1.75 8.08 -13.33
N PRO A 831 1.19 8.20 -14.55
CA PRO A 831 0.68 9.48 -15.05
C PRO A 831 -0.38 10.12 -14.15
N ILE A 832 -0.39 11.44 -14.06
CA ILE A 832 -1.39 12.20 -13.30
C ILE A 832 -2.65 12.34 -14.16
N ASN A 833 -3.69 11.57 -13.83
CA ASN A 833 -4.98 11.63 -14.51
C ASN A 833 -5.98 12.58 -13.83
N ALA A 834 -5.79 12.90 -12.55
CA ALA A 834 -6.65 13.85 -11.83
C ALA A 834 -6.45 15.29 -12.36
N SER A 835 -7.52 16.09 -12.31
CA SER A 835 -7.45 17.51 -12.66
C SER A 835 -6.83 18.31 -11.51
N PRO A 836 -6.00 19.35 -11.78
CA PRO A 836 -5.54 20.26 -10.75
C PRO A 836 -6.71 21.10 -10.21
N ILE A 837 -6.66 21.41 -8.91
CA ILE A 837 -7.49 22.45 -8.28
C ILE A 837 -6.56 23.51 -7.67
N VAL A 838 -7.03 24.73 -7.48
CA VAL A 838 -6.18 25.89 -7.17
C VAL A 838 -6.81 26.78 -6.09
N ALA A 839 -6.13 26.90 -4.95
CA ALA A 839 -6.52 27.71 -3.80
C ALA A 839 -5.31 27.99 -2.91
N ASP A 840 -5.29 29.11 -2.18
CA ASP A 840 -4.27 29.44 -1.19
C ASP A 840 -4.38 28.51 0.02
N VAL A 841 -3.43 27.57 0.21
CA VAL A 841 -3.48 26.57 1.29
C VAL A 841 -2.55 26.85 2.47
N ASP A 842 -1.54 27.72 2.32
CA ASP A 842 -0.59 28.04 3.40
C ASP A 842 -0.77 29.44 4.02
N GLY A 843 -1.57 30.30 3.40
CA GLY A 843 -1.93 31.63 3.89
C GLY A 843 -1.05 32.77 3.38
N ASP A 844 -0.15 32.53 2.42
CA ASP A 844 0.70 33.59 1.82
C ASP A 844 -0.08 34.59 0.93
N THR A 845 -1.39 34.38 0.76
CA THR A 845 -2.38 35.08 -0.08
C THR A 845 -2.42 34.66 -1.54
N PHE A 846 -1.37 34.04 -2.08
CA PHE A 846 -1.31 33.53 -3.45
C PHE A 846 -1.91 32.13 -3.54
N GLU A 847 -2.54 31.82 -4.67
CA GLU A 847 -3.23 30.56 -4.84
C GLU A 847 -2.25 29.41 -5.21
N ASP A 848 -2.29 28.31 -4.44
CA ASP A 848 -1.46 27.12 -4.61
C ASP A 848 -2.13 26.04 -5.47
N ILE A 849 -1.33 25.15 -6.06
CA ILE A 849 -1.83 24.09 -6.93
C ILE A 849 -1.88 22.76 -6.17
N ILE A 850 -3.08 22.21 -6.04
CA ILE A 850 -3.34 20.91 -5.41
C ILE A 850 -3.57 19.87 -6.53
N VAL A 851 -2.85 18.75 -6.45
CA VAL A 851 -2.93 17.64 -7.42
C VAL A 851 -2.98 16.29 -6.73
N GLN A 852 -3.52 15.30 -7.44
CA GLN A 852 -3.65 13.94 -6.94
C GLN A 852 -3.02 12.95 -7.93
N THR A 853 -2.09 12.12 -7.45
CA THR A 853 -1.31 11.21 -8.29
C THR A 853 -1.87 9.79 -8.29
N GLN A 854 -1.72 9.09 -9.41
CA GLN A 854 -2.09 7.67 -9.49
C GLN A 854 -1.18 6.76 -8.65
N ASP A 855 -0.04 7.24 -8.14
CA ASP A 855 0.83 6.46 -7.25
C ASP A 855 0.47 6.59 -5.75
N GLY A 856 -0.67 7.22 -5.42
CA GLY A 856 -1.23 7.21 -4.06
C GLY A 856 -0.92 8.46 -3.23
N ARG A 857 -0.79 9.63 -3.86
CA ARG A 857 -0.46 10.89 -3.15
C ARG A 857 -1.41 12.03 -3.50
N LEU A 858 -1.80 12.79 -2.47
CA LEU A 858 -2.47 14.09 -2.58
C LEU A 858 -1.48 15.18 -2.17
N MET A 859 -1.15 16.09 -3.08
CA MET A 859 -0.02 17.02 -2.94
C MET A 859 -0.45 18.46 -3.19
N ALA A 860 0.17 19.42 -2.50
CA ALA A 860 0.03 20.84 -2.79
C ALA A 860 1.39 21.51 -3.02
N PHE A 861 1.46 22.42 -4.00
CA PHE A 861 2.66 23.14 -4.39
C PHE A 861 2.40 24.63 -4.57
N ASP A 862 3.30 25.47 -4.07
CA ASP A 862 3.32 26.89 -4.40
C ASP A 862 3.85 27.14 -5.83
N ARG A 863 3.67 28.38 -6.31
CA ARG A 863 4.23 28.88 -7.58
C ARG A 863 5.77 28.85 -7.69
N ASN A 864 6.48 28.56 -6.59
CA ASN A 864 7.94 28.45 -6.53
C ASN A 864 8.45 26.99 -6.57
N ARG A 865 7.53 26.00 -6.57
CA ARG A 865 7.75 24.53 -6.46
C ARG A 865 7.99 24.01 -5.03
N LYS A 866 7.74 24.81 -4.00
CA LYS A 866 7.75 24.35 -2.61
C LYS A 866 6.58 23.38 -2.42
N ASN A 867 6.87 22.14 -2.04
CA ASN A 867 5.87 21.19 -1.58
C ASN A 867 5.35 21.65 -0.21
N LEU A 868 4.06 21.92 -0.11
CA LEU A 868 3.39 22.42 1.09
C LEU A 868 2.88 21.28 1.97
N PHE A 869 2.35 20.23 1.35
CA PHE A 869 2.06 18.95 1.98
C PHE A 869 2.00 17.81 0.96
N THR A 870 2.15 16.58 1.45
CA THR A 870 1.93 15.35 0.68
C THR A 870 1.28 14.31 1.59
N LEU A 871 0.02 13.98 1.30
CA LEU A 871 -0.84 13.10 2.08
C LEU A 871 -1.03 11.77 1.33
N ALA A 872 -1.13 10.67 2.09
CA ALA A 872 -1.35 9.33 1.54
C ALA A 872 -2.83 9.07 1.15
N ILE A 873 -3.02 8.46 -0.02
CA ILE A 873 -4.30 7.93 -0.53
C ILE A 873 -4.03 6.60 -1.27
N ALA A 874 -5.06 5.85 -1.69
CA ALA A 874 -4.84 4.57 -2.38
C ALA A 874 -4.22 4.73 -3.78
N GLN A 875 -3.36 3.78 -4.15
CA GLN A 875 -2.81 3.67 -5.49
C GLN A 875 -3.92 3.49 -6.55
N GLY A 876 -3.67 4.01 -7.75
CA GLY A 876 -4.57 3.94 -8.89
C GLY A 876 -5.71 4.96 -8.86
N THR A 877 -5.77 5.83 -7.85
CA THR A 877 -6.82 6.85 -7.74
C THR A 877 -6.69 7.92 -8.83
N GLU A 878 -7.79 8.19 -9.55
CA GLU A 878 -7.87 9.17 -10.65
C GLU A 878 -8.84 10.33 -10.36
N THR A 879 -9.51 10.32 -9.22
CA THR A 879 -10.49 11.33 -8.80
C THR A 879 -9.85 12.71 -8.65
N THR A 880 -10.66 13.76 -8.80
CA THR A 880 -10.23 15.14 -8.54
C THR A 880 -10.70 15.57 -7.14
N PRO A 881 -9.82 16.11 -6.29
CA PRO A 881 -10.20 16.60 -4.96
C PRO A 881 -11.12 17.82 -5.02
N THR A 882 -11.62 18.28 -3.88
CA THR A 882 -12.46 19.48 -3.79
C THR A 882 -12.14 20.29 -2.55
N VAL A 883 -12.00 21.61 -2.73
CA VAL A 883 -11.74 22.56 -1.66
C VAL A 883 -12.86 23.60 -1.57
N VAL A 884 -13.29 23.91 -0.34
CA VAL A 884 -14.32 24.91 -0.03
C VAL A 884 -13.92 25.73 1.20
N PRO A 885 -14.50 26.93 1.42
CA PRO A 885 -14.26 27.71 2.64
C PRO A 885 -14.62 26.93 3.92
N SER A 886 -13.77 27.01 4.95
CA SER A 886 -14.10 26.47 6.27
C SER A 886 -15.27 27.22 6.90
N LEU A 887 -16.05 26.52 7.73
CA LEU A 887 -17.19 27.13 8.44
C LEU A 887 -16.75 28.14 9.52
N GLY A 888 -15.52 28.00 10.03
CA GLY A 888 -14.90 28.93 10.99
C GLY A 888 -14.47 30.27 10.40
N GLY A 889 -14.50 30.43 9.07
CA GLY A 889 -14.33 31.73 8.41
C GLY A 889 -12.88 32.14 8.10
N THR A 890 -11.87 31.38 8.51
CA THR A 890 -10.46 31.71 8.25
C THR A 890 -9.78 30.76 7.26
N GLY A 891 -9.90 29.43 7.45
CA GLY A 891 -9.24 28.41 6.63
C GLY A 891 -10.09 27.80 5.51
N LEU A 892 -9.64 26.66 4.99
CA LEU A 892 -10.32 25.86 3.96
C LEU A 892 -10.66 24.43 4.47
N TYR A 893 -11.66 23.79 3.87
CA TYR A 893 -11.89 22.35 3.95
C TYR A 893 -11.50 21.70 2.62
N LEU A 894 -10.71 20.62 2.67
CA LEU A 894 -10.24 19.83 1.53
C LEU A 894 -10.78 18.39 1.65
N PHE A 895 -11.44 17.90 0.60
CA PHE A 895 -11.98 16.55 0.50
C PHE A 895 -11.36 15.80 -0.67
N SER A 896 -11.02 14.53 -0.45
CA SER A 896 -10.53 13.61 -1.48
C SER A 896 -11.13 12.23 -1.22
N VAL A 897 -11.45 11.49 -2.29
CA VAL A 897 -11.97 10.12 -2.21
C VAL A 897 -11.11 9.22 -3.07
N ASP A 898 -10.64 8.13 -2.50
CA ASP A 898 -9.76 7.20 -3.19
C ASP A 898 -10.51 6.22 -4.10
N LYS A 899 -9.76 5.43 -4.89
CA LYS A 899 -10.32 4.52 -5.90
C LYS A 899 -11.34 3.52 -5.36
N ALA A 900 -11.25 3.08 -4.11
CA ALA A 900 -12.18 2.12 -3.50
C ALA A 900 -13.08 2.77 -2.44
N GLY A 901 -13.15 4.11 -2.43
CA GLY A 901 -14.19 4.86 -1.75
C GLY A 901 -13.89 5.25 -0.32
N LEU A 902 -12.63 5.26 0.13
CA LEU A 902 -12.31 5.95 1.38
C LEU A 902 -12.30 7.46 1.13
N LEU A 903 -13.31 8.15 1.66
CA LEU A 903 -13.44 9.60 1.62
C LEU A 903 -12.69 10.21 2.82
N GLN A 904 -11.63 10.95 2.54
CA GLN A 904 -10.90 11.76 3.50
C GLN A 904 -11.42 13.21 3.52
N GLY A 905 -11.36 13.85 4.67
CA GLY A 905 -11.76 15.25 4.86
C GLY A 905 -10.80 15.95 5.82
N PHE A 906 -10.25 17.08 5.37
CA PHE A 906 -9.22 17.84 6.08
C PHE A 906 -9.61 19.31 6.24
N GLU A 907 -9.29 19.91 7.38
CA GLU A 907 -9.27 21.36 7.57
C GLU A 907 -7.83 21.86 7.41
N LEU A 908 -7.67 22.91 6.61
CA LEU A 908 -6.42 23.63 6.38
C LEU A 908 -6.56 24.99 7.12
N PRO A 909 -6.19 25.08 8.41
CA PRO A 909 -6.52 26.23 9.25
C PRO A 909 -5.68 27.48 8.95
N ARG A 910 -4.58 27.33 8.19
CA ARG A 910 -3.67 28.43 7.80
C ARG A 910 -3.96 29.00 6.41
N ALA A 911 -4.63 28.22 5.57
CA ALA A 911 -5.14 28.63 4.26
C ALA A 911 -5.96 29.92 4.34
N SER A 912 -6.10 30.64 3.23
CA SER A 912 -7.11 31.70 3.12
C SER A 912 -8.31 31.25 2.28
N GLN A 913 -9.39 32.03 2.25
CA GLN A 913 -10.54 31.72 1.39
C GLN A 913 -10.36 32.21 -0.06
N ASN A 914 -9.11 32.41 -0.51
CA ASN A 914 -8.78 32.65 -1.91
C ASN A 914 -8.80 31.32 -2.68
N ILE A 915 -9.85 31.08 -3.45
CA ILE A 915 -10.08 29.86 -4.24
C ILE A 915 -10.23 30.27 -5.70
N ALA A 916 -9.27 29.88 -6.55
CA ALA A 916 -9.30 30.15 -7.98
C ALA A 916 -10.06 29.08 -8.78
N TRP A 917 -9.93 27.82 -8.35
CA TRP A 917 -10.54 26.65 -9.01
C TRP A 917 -10.76 25.56 -7.96
N GLY A 918 -11.95 25.49 -7.36
CA GLY A 918 -12.21 24.72 -6.13
C GLY A 918 -12.44 23.22 -6.33
N SER A 919 -12.91 22.79 -7.50
CA SER A 919 -13.24 21.39 -7.78
C SER A 919 -13.00 21.02 -9.24
N LEU A 920 -13.29 19.76 -9.60
CA LEU A 920 -13.52 19.39 -11.00
C LEU A 920 -14.55 20.37 -11.60
N TYR A 921 -14.25 20.91 -12.79
CA TYR A 921 -15.05 21.95 -13.47
C TYR A 921 -15.25 23.27 -12.69
N ALA A 922 -14.21 23.69 -11.95
CA ALA A 922 -14.06 24.94 -11.22
C ALA A 922 -14.82 25.07 -9.90
N ASP A 923 -16.10 24.69 -9.84
CA ASP A 923 -16.94 24.88 -8.64
C ASP A 923 -18.09 23.87 -8.54
N ASN A 924 -18.87 23.95 -7.45
CA ASN A 924 -20.02 23.09 -7.18
C ASN A 924 -21.23 23.33 -8.12
N LEU A 925 -21.13 24.31 -9.03
CA LEU A 925 -22.06 24.59 -10.10
C LEU A 925 -21.61 24.00 -11.45
N ASN A 926 -20.38 23.45 -11.51
CA ASN A 926 -19.62 23.09 -12.72
C ASN A 926 -19.52 24.26 -13.71
N SER A 927 -19.28 25.49 -13.23
CA SER A 927 -19.23 26.68 -14.09
C SER A 927 -18.14 26.61 -15.17
N ASN A 928 -17.09 25.80 -14.94
CA ASN A 928 -16.00 25.50 -15.87
C ASN A 928 -15.32 26.76 -16.44
N ALA A 929 -15.32 27.85 -15.66
CA ALA A 929 -14.85 29.18 -16.06
C ALA A 929 -14.13 29.86 -14.89
N TYR A 930 -13.17 30.75 -15.19
CA TYR A 930 -12.39 31.43 -14.15
C TYR A 930 -13.22 32.51 -13.45
N LYS A 931 -13.67 32.21 -12.22
CA LYS A 931 -14.43 33.08 -11.32
C LYS A 931 -13.95 32.91 -9.87
N PRO A 932 -12.77 33.45 -9.52
CA PRO A 932 -12.14 33.18 -8.24
C PRO A 932 -12.94 33.77 -7.07
N GLN A 933 -13.14 33.00 -6.01
CA GLN A 933 -13.50 33.55 -4.70
C GLN A 933 -12.25 34.19 -4.11
N LYS A 934 -12.33 35.46 -3.70
CA LYS A 934 -11.21 36.22 -3.13
C LYS A 934 -11.64 36.93 -1.85
N THR A 935 -10.73 37.04 -0.88
CA THR A 935 -10.95 37.80 0.36
C THR A 935 -10.28 39.17 0.31
N ALA A 936 -10.50 39.99 1.34
CA ALA A 936 -9.87 41.31 1.47
C ALA A 936 -8.33 41.27 1.61
N ASN A 937 -7.72 40.09 1.84
CA ASN A 937 -6.26 39.92 1.86
C ASN A 937 -5.64 39.76 0.46
N ASN A 938 -6.45 39.57 -0.60
CA ASN A 938 -5.95 39.38 -1.95
C ASN A 938 -5.53 40.75 -2.54
N VAL A 939 -4.23 41.03 -2.55
CA VAL A 939 -3.67 42.33 -2.98
C VAL A 939 -3.11 42.22 -4.40
N PRO A 940 -3.70 42.92 -5.40
CA PRO A 940 -3.19 42.90 -6.77
C PRO A 940 -1.75 43.42 -6.89
N VAL A 941 -0.90 42.67 -7.61
CA VAL A 941 0.48 43.04 -7.90
C VAL A 941 0.51 43.95 -9.14
N VAL A 942 0.77 45.24 -8.93
CA VAL A 942 0.83 46.24 -10.00
C VAL A 942 2.27 46.54 -10.41
N ILE A 943 2.58 46.35 -11.69
CA ILE A 943 3.89 46.68 -12.27
C ILE A 943 3.81 48.02 -13.01
N ASN A 944 4.60 49.00 -12.53
CA ASN A 944 4.54 50.37 -13.01
C ASN A 944 5.54 50.71 -14.12
N GLU A 945 6.66 49.99 -14.19
CA GLU A 945 7.69 50.13 -15.22
C GLU A 945 7.27 49.45 -16.53
N LEU A 946 7.64 50.03 -17.68
CA LEU A 946 7.31 49.47 -19.01
C LEU A 946 7.85 48.04 -19.19
N MET A 947 9.12 47.84 -18.82
CA MET A 947 9.83 46.56 -18.92
C MET A 947 10.83 46.48 -17.74
N PRO A 948 10.46 45.90 -16.59
CA PRO A 948 11.29 45.91 -15.39
C PRO A 948 12.58 45.09 -15.56
N GLU A 949 13.73 45.67 -15.21
CA GLU A 949 15.05 45.04 -15.44
C GLU A 949 15.16 43.64 -14.81
N GLN A 950 14.65 43.46 -13.59
CA GLN A 950 14.67 42.17 -12.88
C GLN A 950 13.83 41.07 -13.56
N ARG A 951 12.95 41.44 -14.51
CA ARG A 951 12.14 40.50 -15.30
C ARG A 951 12.66 40.28 -16.71
N VAL A 952 13.81 40.86 -17.08
CA VAL A 952 14.44 40.64 -18.40
C VAL A 952 15.65 39.71 -18.26
N TYR A 953 15.51 38.48 -18.74
CA TYR A 953 16.57 37.47 -18.67
C TYR A 953 16.53 36.51 -19.86
N ASN A 954 17.53 35.66 -19.99
CA ASN A 954 17.51 34.56 -20.95
C ASN A 954 17.58 33.20 -20.24
N TRP A 955 16.88 32.20 -20.78
CA TRP A 955 16.89 30.83 -20.24
C TRP A 955 16.83 29.77 -21.36
N PRO A 956 17.50 28.61 -21.22
CA PRO A 956 18.55 28.33 -20.23
C PRO A 956 19.77 29.25 -20.43
N ASN A 957 20.55 29.43 -19.36
CA ASN A 957 21.81 30.18 -19.39
C ASN A 957 22.79 29.50 -18.39
N PRO A 958 23.89 28.85 -18.84
CA PRO A 958 24.33 28.73 -20.23
C PRO A 958 23.38 27.93 -21.12
N ALA A 959 23.34 28.31 -22.40
CA ALA A 959 22.51 27.71 -23.43
C ALA A 959 23.30 26.75 -24.34
N LYS A 960 22.65 25.74 -24.92
CA LYS A 960 23.29 24.76 -25.82
C LYS A 960 22.85 24.90 -27.27
N SER A 961 21.60 24.55 -27.56
CA SER A 961 20.97 24.57 -28.88
C SER A 961 20.06 25.78 -29.11
N GLN A 962 19.46 26.31 -28.04
CA GLN A 962 18.56 27.45 -28.05
C GLN A 962 18.63 28.17 -26.69
N THR A 963 18.37 29.46 -26.68
CA THR A 963 18.00 30.23 -25.47
C THR A 963 16.80 31.10 -25.78
N ASN A 964 15.99 31.41 -24.78
CA ASN A 964 14.79 32.21 -24.91
C ASN A 964 14.96 33.49 -24.09
N PHE A 965 14.80 34.65 -24.71
CA PHE A 965 14.73 35.93 -24.01
C PHE A 965 13.33 36.13 -23.47
N ARG A 966 13.20 36.23 -22.13
CA ARG A 966 11.95 36.53 -21.44
C ARG A 966 11.96 37.96 -20.92
N PHE A 967 10.82 38.64 -21.02
CA PHE A 967 10.62 39.99 -20.52
C PHE A 967 9.13 40.25 -20.25
N TYR A 968 8.83 40.89 -19.13
CA TYR A 968 7.49 41.42 -18.85
C TYR A 968 7.28 42.76 -19.56
N LEU A 969 6.07 43.00 -20.07
CA LEU A 969 5.66 44.32 -20.54
C LEU A 969 4.41 44.78 -19.79
N LYS A 970 4.38 46.04 -19.34
CA LYS A 970 3.18 46.66 -18.73
C LYS A 970 2.07 46.92 -19.75
N GLU A 971 2.45 47.36 -20.93
CA GLU A 971 1.60 47.73 -22.07
C GLU A 971 2.23 47.18 -23.36
N SER A 972 1.43 47.02 -24.41
CA SER A 972 1.94 46.49 -25.68
C SER A 972 2.96 47.44 -26.29
N ALA A 973 4.12 46.94 -26.66
CA ALA A 973 5.27 47.74 -27.05
C ALA A 973 6.08 47.06 -28.17
N GLY A 974 6.72 47.87 -29.01
CA GLY A 974 7.68 47.38 -29.99
C GLY A 974 8.94 46.88 -29.29
N ILE A 975 9.37 45.66 -29.60
CA ILE A 975 10.55 45.02 -28.99
C ILE A 975 11.62 44.82 -30.04
N THR A 976 12.84 45.24 -29.72
CA THR A 976 14.05 44.92 -30.49
C THR A 976 15.06 44.23 -29.58
N ILE A 977 15.52 43.05 -29.97
CA ILE A 977 16.59 42.32 -29.28
C ILE A 977 17.80 42.26 -30.21
N LYS A 978 18.96 42.73 -29.73
CA LYS A 978 20.24 42.70 -30.45
C LYS A 978 21.28 41.95 -29.63
N VAL A 979 21.98 40.99 -30.23
CA VAL A 979 23.03 40.22 -29.56
C VAL A 979 24.38 40.46 -30.22
N PHE A 980 25.41 40.65 -29.39
CA PHE A 980 26.76 41.02 -29.76
C PHE A 980 27.80 40.10 -29.12
N GLU A 981 28.90 39.86 -29.83
CA GLU A 981 30.13 39.30 -29.25
C GLU A 981 30.81 40.30 -28.29
N LEU A 982 31.76 39.82 -27.47
CA LEU A 982 32.60 40.68 -26.62
C LEU A 982 33.38 41.75 -27.41
N THR A 983 33.60 41.54 -28.70
CA THR A 983 34.22 42.48 -29.65
C THR A 983 33.28 43.61 -30.09
N GLY A 984 32.00 43.58 -29.72
CA GLY A 984 30.97 44.50 -30.19
C GLY A 984 30.36 44.13 -31.54
N ARG A 985 30.76 43.01 -32.18
CA ARG A 985 30.18 42.54 -33.43
C ARG A 985 28.77 41.97 -33.19
N LYS A 986 27.76 42.51 -33.88
CA LYS A 986 26.37 42.00 -33.84
C LYS A 986 26.30 40.63 -34.52
N VAL A 987 25.75 39.62 -33.83
CA VAL A 987 25.61 38.25 -34.32
C VAL A 987 24.16 37.83 -34.56
N TRP A 988 23.20 38.47 -33.89
CA TRP A 988 21.77 38.23 -34.08
C TRP A 988 20.96 39.48 -33.76
N GLU A 989 19.83 39.64 -34.43
CA GLU A 989 18.85 40.68 -34.16
C GLU A 989 17.46 40.17 -34.53
N THR A 990 16.46 40.57 -33.76
CA THR A 990 15.05 40.41 -34.11
C THR A 990 14.25 41.63 -33.66
N SER A 991 13.09 41.84 -34.27
CA SER A 991 12.10 42.83 -33.80
C SER A 991 10.69 42.30 -33.97
N LEU A 992 9.83 42.58 -32.99
CA LEU A 992 8.46 42.10 -32.89
C LEU A 992 7.59 43.10 -32.12
N GLN A 993 6.28 42.89 -32.10
CA GLN A 993 5.39 43.53 -31.12
C GLN A 993 5.21 42.59 -29.94
N GLY A 994 5.40 43.09 -28.72
CA GLY A 994 5.14 42.36 -27.48
C GLY A 994 3.77 42.70 -26.89
N THR A 995 3.13 41.72 -26.25
CA THR A 995 1.81 41.86 -25.61
C THR A 995 1.96 42.49 -24.23
N GLY A 996 1.14 43.50 -23.92
CA GLY A 996 1.12 44.16 -22.61
C GLY A 996 0.35 43.42 -21.53
N GLY A 997 0.87 43.48 -20.30
CA GLY A 997 0.32 42.87 -19.09
C GLY A 997 0.82 41.46 -18.77
N ILE A 998 1.80 40.93 -19.52
CA ILE A 998 2.14 39.50 -19.58
C ILE A 998 3.65 39.28 -19.80
N ASP A 999 4.18 38.13 -19.36
CA ASP A 999 5.52 37.68 -19.75
C ASP A 999 5.57 37.25 -21.23
N ASN A 1000 6.41 37.93 -21.99
CA ASN A 1000 6.69 37.64 -23.39
C ASN A 1000 7.97 36.80 -23.50
N GLU A 1001 8.08 36.01 -24.57
CA GLU A 1001 9.24 35.16 -24.81
C GLU A 1001 9.64 35.13 -26.29
N VAL A 1002 10.95 35.18 -26.55
CA VAL A 1002 11.52 35.18 -27.91
C VAL A 1002 12.70 34.21 -27.98
N ALA A 1003 12.55 33.17 -28.78
CA ALA A 1003 13.57 32.14 -29.00
C ALA A 1003 14.72 32.64 -29.90
N TRP A 1004 15.95 32.31 -29.52
CA TRP A 1004 17.17 32.44 -30.33
C TRP A 1004 17.82 31.07 -30.53
N ASN A 1005 17.76 30.58 -31.77
CA ASN A 1005 18.39 29.32 -32.18
C ASN A 1005 19.92 29.49 -32.30
N LEU A 1006 20.67 28.60 -31.65
CA LEU A 1006 22.12 28.66 -31.50
C LEU A 1006 22.87 27.68 -32.43
N ALA A 1007 22.17 27.00 -33.36
CA ALA A 1007 22.78 26.03 -34.28
C ALA A 1007 24.01 26.59 -35.02
N SER A 1008 23.96 27.85 -35.48
CA SER A 1008 25.05 28.56 -36.16
C SER A 1008 25.94 29.42 -35.24
N VAL A 1009 25.67 29.46 -33.93
CA VAL A 1009 26.39 30.30 -32.95
C VAL A 1009 27.55 29.50 -32.31
N GLN A 1010 28.66 30.13 -31.97
CA GLN A 1010 29.79 29.44 -31.33
C GLN A 1010 29.65 29.42 -29.80
N SER A 1011 30.37 28.53 -29.12
CA SER A 1011 30.48 28.59 -27.66
C SER A 1011 31.22 29.87 -27.24
N GLY A 1012 30.69 30.58 -26.24
CA GLY A 1012 31.23 31.87 -25.82
C GLY A 1012 30.27 32.69 -24.95
N VAL A 1013 30.67 33.91 -24.62
CA VAL A 1013 29.84 34.88 -23.89
C VAL A 1013 29.45 36.01 -24.84
N TYR A 1014 28.16 36.34 -24.84
CA TYR A 1014 27.54 37.35 -25.67
C TYR A 1014 26.81 38.39 -24.80
N TYR A 1015 26.70 39.62 -25.31
CA TYR A 1015 25.87 40.67 -24.73
C TYR A 1015 24.59 40.81 -25.53
N ALA A 1016 23.44 40.63 -24.88
CA ALA A 1016 22.14 40.93 -25.45
C ALA A 1016 21.63 42.29 -24.94
N VAL A 1017 20.98 43.04 -25.81
CA VAL A 1017 20.33 44.32 -25.52
C VAL A 1017 18.87 44.18 -25.94
N VAL A 1018 17.97 44.15 -24.95
CA VAL A 1018 16.51 44.14 -25.15
C VAL A 1018 16.02 45.58 -25.00
N THR A 1019 15.29 46.08 -25.99
CA THR A 1019 14.69 47.43 -25.96
C THR A 1019 13.20 47.33 -26.23
N ALA A 1020 12.41 47.91 -25.33
CA ALA A 1020 10.96 48.08 -25.45
C ALA A 1020 10.63 49.55 -25.74
N GLN A 1021 9.73 49.78 -26.70
CA GLN A 1021 9.28 51.10 -27.13
C GLN A 1021 7.74 51.14 -27.14
N GLY A 1022 7.17 51.74 -26.10
CA GLY A 1022 5.73 52.00 -25.92
C GLY A 1022 5.49 53.49 -25.71
N SER A 1023 4.70 53.86 -24.69
CA SER A 1023 4.58 55.26 -24.20
C SER A 1023 5.91 55.83 -23.67
N SER A 1024 6.84 54.95 -23.31
CA SER A 1024 8.21 55.25 -22.91
C SER A 1024 9.18 54.29 -23.61
N THR A 1025 10.49 54.47 -23.42
CA THR A 1025 11.51 53.53 -23.89
C THR A 1025 12.26 52.94 -22.70
N ALA A 1026 12.37 51.62 -22.67
CA ALA A 1026 13.14 50.88 -21.66
C ALA A 1026 14.17 49.98 -22.37
N THR A 1027 15.41 49.97 -21.87
CA THR A 1027 16.50 49.16 -22.44
C THR A 1027 17.24 48.43 -21.34
N VAL A 1028 17.33 47.11 -21.45
CA VAL A 1028 18.05 46.24 -20.51
C VAL A 1028 19.16 45.50 -21.23
N LYS A 1029 20.30 45.33 -20.57
CA LYS A 1029 21.48 44.62 -21.08
C LYS A 1029 21.74 43.38 -20.24
N LEU A 1030 21.89 42.22 -20.88
CA LEU A 1030 22.11 40.94 -20.19
C LEU A 1030 23.20 40.11 -20.87
N LYS A 1031 23.79 39.18 -20.12
CA LYS A 1031 24.87 38.30 -20.58
C LYS A 1031 24.34 36.91 -20.92
N VAL A 1032 24.55 36.47 -22.14
CA VAL A 1032 24.19 35.13 -22.63
C VAL A 1032 25.45 34.28 -22.74
N ALA A 1033 25.52 33.16 -22.02
CA ALA A 1033 26.57 32.16 -22.21
C ALA A 1033 26.06 31.04 -23.14
N VAL A 1034 26.89 30.63 -24.10
CA VAL A 1034 26.62 29.51 -25.01
C VAL A 1034 27.71 28.46 -24.81
N VAL A 1035 27.31 27.21 -24.58
CA VAL A 1035 28.18 26.05 -24.36
C VAL A 1035 27.63 24.87 -25.15
N LYS A 1036 28.23 24.58 -26.30
CA LYS A 1036 27.94 23.39 -27.12
C LYS A 1036 28.63 22.15 -26.58
#